data_AF-A0A267F5K1-F1
#
_entry.id   AF-A0A267F5K1-F1
#
_cell.length_a   1.000
_cell.length_b   1.000
_cell.length_c   1.000
_cell.angle_alpha   90.00
_cell.angle_beta   90.00
_cell.angle_gamma   90.00
#
_symmetry.space_group_name_H-M   'P 1'
#
loop_
_entity.id
_entity.type
_entity.pdbx_description
1 polymer ?
#
loop_
_entity_poly.entity_id
_entity_poly.type
_entity_poly.pdbx_seq_one_letter_code
_entity_poly.pdbx_strand_id
1 'polypeptide(L)'
;MPNSGIGLVAAVLIFALVANCHGSPTLLQPLGKSIPHEDSGVAFTFEREVTIFGTAYPANTQHYMSRRNGRITFGSSSDTSTLNPSEIRPHSMLHLAELFIQDFPEAGNTHQGRLSRDDLREVEAIVRENFWNNAGFSAIGGNTFTWQNQRSSARLPENTVQAVVVFDESSTYVLYNYLAMNFIEARGYKLLSGFSRANSYDTVQLPFSGDTAPRLPQVSGIGNRTLGRYVYRIDMWPPKRGGCLTDDGDSVLSSTVVRDSILGGNIAIVSGRCHEPGNSGTCTVTMGGATLGESSTIECSGSANCTGAGVFLACPIPPAFRQGQARLSLAINTIPGAFSTNISLVSPDESVSGKIELAGEFENWMKLSSQGLQITYDSTLRGIPTLRVVGYSEAGLTQIDSTNTPMKTLLEVTAENDGQMDVSELSCPSETPECETHHIGFLEIVDGGYPPRYLRSRIMPLGWFVHKYYTKKQQPEWYRQKCSALSATDEVTQQTREKLQALTCPGNLLQARAESSRYLRLSYCPDLPLGCSSATPSQTCFVSRAVAEADLRSAPASICCYDATAGHLIYQDFIGAQSGNDWSQHGSRAIRSHPEGVAPGGNNALLPGRVAFMSHWYWDALQFFYCCRWSNVGDCPFYFMNERPTPKVSTFVAGRGGGIVGDPHLTSFNGRPYLFNGIGEYWLQRTDDNFQVQGRFLRLQPNDNATVLVAVAVRVRTGATFQVSVVTAANGSPRFRLYRREPDTGYQTEISLTVGRPYIEGGVTVLLASLDNIVVQLSSNDQSMGIDLYAADGMDYMNAFVALSASLKGLTRGLLGQWTDDVDNEFVDVNGDKIAFRPNATEFHYQFCKKNQLTTVDASLFVYEGSRNNIFLRYNRDFVEPYERKAVFSADNINPHGEEQSTCQSNADCIFDLRVMQNTNIARQTREKSEEFGSMQASANETVVGRYCDKPAVRGLTLPADIALTEGARVQLSCAPTLHATRAQETVECTRQTDGTLRWQPDPSELGFDCQIGSGPEPANQANVGLIVGITVPLALLLIIGVIVIIFLVMRRKSTGQTGGGKGKPNSSRQPQSVGASRTTIVSEGSTGGGIDNQGQSNRRVDGSTGRQYETRQQQQQQQQQQQQQQQQMDQADDPRRSYDSDQMVPMEPAGSFNPEYASIGNQKGQSRSEVV
;
A
#
# COMPACT_ATOMS: atom_id res chain seq x y z
N MET A 1 30.87 30.93 -76.94
CA MET A 1 30.00 31.40 -78.05
C MET A 1 28.78 32.08 -77.44
N PRO A 2 28.20 33.10 -78.09
CA PRO A 2 28.29 34.43 -77.46
C PRO A 2 26.98 35.25 -77.43
N ASN A 3 27.13 36.49 -76.96
CA ASN A 3 26.25 37.66 -77.13
C ASN A 3 24.96 37.70 -76.28
N SER A 4 24.45 38.80 -75.71
CA SER A 4 24.89 40.19 -75.37
C SER A 4 23.80 41.21 -75.77
N GLY A 5 23.51 42.19 -74.89
CA GLY A 5 22.40 43.14 -75.03
C GLY A 5 21.47 43.03 -73.82
N ILE A 6 21.67 43.71 -72.68
CA ILE A 6 22.27 45.02 -72.38
C ILE A 6 21.48 46.19 -73.00
N GLY A 7 20.77 46.94 -72.14
CA GLY A 7 20.31 48.31 -72.46
C GLY A 7 18.90 48.68 -72.00
N LEU A 8 18.72 49.05 -70.71
CA LEU A 8 17.54 49.70 -70.11
C LEU A 8 16.22 48.89 -70.19
N VAL A 9 15.36 48.82 -69.17
CA VAL A 9 15.11 49.75 -68.05
C VAL A 9 15.41 49.08 -66.70
N ALA A 10 16.00 49.83 -65.77
CA ALA A 10 16.21 49.39 -64.39
C ALA A 10 15.11 49.93 -63.47
N ALA A 11 14.78 49.13 -62.43
CA ALA A 11 13.69 49.31 -61.46
C ALA A 11 12.25 49.10 -62.00
N VAL A 12 11.39 48.61 -61.10
CA VAL A 12 9.92 48.41 -61.26
C VAL A 12 9.47 47.42 -62.34
N LEU A 13 9.80 46.12 -62.18
CA LEU A 13 8.92 45.02 -62.62
C LEU A 13 9.20 43.64 -61.96
N ILE A 14 9.79 43.60 -60.76
CA ILE A 14 9.99 42.36 -59.97
C ILE A 14 8.84 42.24 -58.95
N PHE A 15 7.62 41.96 -59.44
CA PHE A 15 6.42 41.87 -58.59
C PHE A 15 5.29 40.98 -59.16
N ALA A 16 5.62 39.96 -59.97
CA ALA A 16 4.60 39.18 -60.70
C ALA A 16 4.83 37.66 -60.87
N LEU A 17 6.04 37.12 -60.71
CA LEU A 17 6.38 35.74 -61.12
C LEU A 17 7.16 34.91 -60.09
N VAL A 18 6.71 34.94 -58.83
CA VAL A 18 7.03 33.90 -57.81
C VAL A 18 5.74 33.46 -57.11
N ALA A 19 4.72 33.15 -57.91
CA ALA A 19 3.49 32.51 -57.47
C ALA A 19 3.38 31.13 -58.13
N ASN A 20 2.84 30.15 -57.40
CA ASN A 20 2.58 28.77 -57.84
C ASN A 20 3.82 27.92 -58.23
N CYS A 21 4.66 27.57 -57.25
CA CYS A 21 5.42 26.30 -57.25
C CYS A 21 5.89 25.87 -55.84
N HIS A 22 4.94 25.62 -54.92
CA HIS A 22 5.02 24.52 -53.94
C HIS A 22 3.70 24.42 -53.17
N GLY A 23 3.09 23.24 -53.18
CA GLY A 23 1.94 22.93 -52.33
C GLY A 23 2.41 22.45 -50.96
N SER A 24 2.48 23.36 -49.99
CA SER A 24 2.63 23.03 -48.57
C SER A 24 1.37 23.50 -47.82
N PRO A 25 0.80 22.73 -46.88
CA PRO A 25 -0.34 23.17 -46.10
C PRO A 25 -0.03 24.42 -45.27
N THR A 26 -1.06 25.20 -44.96
CA THR A 26 -1.01 26.33 -44.02
C THR A 26 -0.72 25.84 -42.59
N LEU A 27 0.57 25.75 -42.23
CA LEU A 27 1.00 25.14 -40.96
C LEU A 27 1.30 26.13 -39.82
N LEU A 28 1.54 27.41 -40.12
CA LEU A 28 1.87 28.45 -39.13
C LEU A 28 1.26 29.82 -39.49
N GLN A 29 -0.07 29.89 -39.73
CA GLN A 29 -0.75 31.19 -39.68
C GLN A 29 -0.94 31.64 -38.22
N PRO A 30 -0.84 32.94 -37.91
CA PRO A 30 -1.13 33.44 -36.58
C PRO A 30 -2.63 33.32 -36.28
N LEU A 31 -3.00 32.44 -35.36
CA LEU A 31 -4.38 32.25 -34.93
C LEU A 31 -4.95 33.55 -34.29
N GLY A 32 -6.15 33.94 -34.70
CA GLY A 32 -6.84 35.16 -34.28
C GLY A 32 -6.27 36.48 -34.84
N LYS A 33 -7.12 37.52 -34.91
CA LYS A 33 -6.70 38.90 -35.22
C LYS A 33 -6.24 39.61 -33.94
N SER A 34 -5.02 40.13 -33.92
CA SER A 34 -4.45 40.84 -32.77
C SER A 34 -4.54 42.36 -32.87
N ILE A 35 -4.73 43.03 -31.73
CA ILE A 35 -4.64 44.49 -31.60
C ILE A 35 -3.25 44.85 -31.01
N PRO A 36 -2.58 45.95 -31.44
CA PRO A 36 -1.36 46.44 -30.79
C PRO A 36 -1.66 47.05 -29.42
N HIS A 37 -0.86 46.72 -28.41
CA HIS A 37 -0.85 47.42 -27.12
C HIS A 37 0.56 47.91 -26.77
N GLU A 38 0.69 49.24 -26.69
CA GLU A 38 1.86 49.96 -26.19
C GLU A 38 1.74 50.17 -24.67
N ASP A 39 2.03 49.13 -23.86
CA ASP A 39 2.75 49.32 -22.59
C ASP A 39 3.19 48.00 -21.92
N SER A 40 3.96 48.11 -20.83
CA SER A 40 4.70 47.01 -20.16
C SER A 40 3.89 45.89 -19.48
N GLY A 41 2.56 45.85 -19.63
CA GLY A 41 1.73 44.72 -19.19
C GLY A 41 0.30 44.77 -19.76
N VAL A 42 -0.24 43.62 -20.12
CA VAL A 42 -1.60 43.50 -20.72
C VAL A 42 -2.56 42.93 -19.69
N ALA A 43 -3.68 43.62 -19.45
CA ALA A 43 -4.77 43.16 -18.59
C ALA A 43 -5.88 42.51 -19.44
N PHE A 44 -6.35 41.33 -19.05
CA PHE A 44 -7.41 40.59 -19.74
C PHE A 44 -8.30 39.83 -18.75
N THR A 45 -9.45 39.34 -19.20
CA THR A 45 -10.38 38.55 -18.38
C THR A 45 -10.76 37.25 -19.09
N PHE A 46 -11.08 36.21 -18.32
CA PHE A 46 -11.81 35.04 -18.81
C PHE A 46 -13.31 35.22 -18.54
N GLU A 47 -14.17 34.87 -19.50
CA GLU A 47 -15.64 34.98 -19.35
C GLU A 47 -16.25 33.90 -18.45
N ARG A 48 -15.43 32.94 -18.01
CA ARG A 48 -15.76 31.79 -17.16
C ARG A 48 -14.62 31.54 -16.17
N GLU A 49 -14.88 30.67 -15.19
CA GLU A 49 -13.85 30.19 -14.28
C GLU A 49 -12.80 29.36 -15.04
N VAL A 50 -11.53 29.52 -14.70
CA VAL A 50 -10.40 28.83 -15.34
C VAL A 50 -9.39 28.40 -14.28
N THR A 51 -8.90 27.16 -14.34
CA THR A 51 -7.87 26.67 -13.41
C THR A 51 -6.49 26.73 -14.07
N ILE A 52 -5.51 27.33 -13.39
CA ILE A 52 -4.11 27.41 -13.83
C ILE A 52 -3.20 26.95 -12.68
N PHE A 53 -2.35 25.96 -12.95
CA PHE A 53 -1.44 25.26 -12.03
C PHE A 53 -2.08 24.90 -10.67
N GLY A 54 -3.28 24.31 -10.70
CA GLY A 54 -4.04 23.90 -9.52
C GLY A 54 -4.72 25.06 -8.76
N THR A 55 -4.74 26.27 -9.30
CA THR A 55 -5.43 27.44 -8.72
C THR A 55 -6.61 27.82 -9.62
N ALA A 56 -7.84 27.75 -9.09
CA ALA A 56 -9.05 28.17 -9.79
C ALA A 56 -9.21 29.70 -9.73
N TYR A 57 -9.56 30.30 -10.86
CA TYR A 57 -9.76 31.74 -11.02
C TYR A 57 -11.19 32.05 -11.46
N PRO A 58 -12.01 32.72 -10.62
CA PRO A 58 -13.42 32.99 -10.92
C PRO A 58 -13.64 33.76 -12.23
N ALA A 59 -14.82 33.57 -12.82
CA ALA A 59 -15.23 34.28 -14.03
C ALA A 59 -15.10 35.81 -13.88
N ASN A 60 -14.55 36.45 -14.91
CA ASN A 60 -14.24 37.89 -15.00
C ASN A 60 -13.11 38.38 -14.07
N THR A 61 -12.33 37.49 -13.45
CA THR A 61 -11.05 37.87 -12.82
C THR A 61 -10.17 38.61 -13.83
N GLN A 62 -9.66 39.79 -13.46
CA GLN A 62 -8.64 40.46 -14.26
C GLN A 62 -7.29 39.78 -14.03
N HIS A 63 -6.72 39.25 -15.11
CA HIS A 63 -5.40 38.68 -15.18
C HIS A 63 -4.42 39.68 -15.81
N TYR A 64 -3.24 39.83 -15.22
CA TYR A 64 -2.16 40.62 -15.78
C TYR A 64 -1.08 39.73 -16.41
N MET A 65 -0.76 40.01 -17.67
CA MET A 65 0.42 39.49 -18.37
C MET A 65 1.56 40.51 -18.32
N SER A 66 2.58 40.25 -17.51
CA SER A 66 3.82 41.07 -17.45
C SER A 66 4.96 40.43 -18.23
N ARG A 67 5.78 41.26 -18.90
CA ARG A 67 6.96 40.87 -19.71
C ARG A 67 8.26 41.34 -19.04
N ARG A 68 8.81 40.55 -18.11
CA ARG A 68 10.16 40.79 -17.52
C ARG A 68 11.08 39.59 -17.74
N ASN A 69 12.33 39.86 -18.14
CA ASN A 69 13.41 38.89 -18.30
C ASN A 69 12.99 37.62 -19.10
N GLY A 70 12.26 37.83 -20.21
CA GLY A 70 11.75 36.78 -21.09
C GLY A 70 10.53 35.98 -20.58
N ARG A 71 10.10 36.17 -19.32
CA ARG A 71 9.00 35.42 -18.71
C ARG A 71 7.62 35.91 -19.17
N ILE A 72 6.66 35.00 -19.24
CA ILE A 72 5.23 35.31 -19.20
C ILE A 72 4.73 35.01 -17.77
N THR A 73 3.95 35.92 -17.22
CA THR A 73 3.39 35.85 -15.86
C THR A 73 1.89 36.01 -15.92
N PHE A 74 1.14 35.33 -15.05
CA PHE A 74 -0.30 35.35 -14.92
C PHE A 74 -0.63 35.54 -13.43
N GLY A 75 -1.42 36.56 -13.09
CA GLY A 75 -1.82 36.85 -11.71
C GLY A 75 -3.05 37.75 -11.65
N SER A 76 -3.78 37.68 -10.55
CA SER A 76 -5.11 38.27 -10.32
C SER A 76 -5.06 39.73 -9.83
N SER A 77 -6.07 40.53 -10.17
CA SER A 77 -6.17 41.92 -9.70
C SER A 77 -6.55 42.10 -8.22
N SER A 78 -6.85 41.01 -7.50
CA SER A 78 -6.93 40.99 -6.03
C SER A 78 -5.59 41.26 -5.36
N ASP A 79 -4.48 41.03 -6.07
CA ASP A 79 -3.12 41.05 -5.53
C ASP A 79 -2.42 42.41 -5.73
N THR A 80 -3.17 43.45 -6.12
CA THR A 80 -2.61 44.78 -6.40
C THR A 80 -2.32 45.58 -5.12
N SER A 81 -1.17 45.33 -4.50
CA SER A 81 -0.35 46.47 -4.09
C SER A 81 0.31 47.06 -5.33
N THR A 82 0.23 48.38 -5.48
CA THR A 82 0.62 49.13 -6.69
C THR A 82 2.01 48.77 -7.24
N LEU A 83 2.13 48.75 -8.57
CA LEU A 83 3.28 48.35 -9.39
C LEU A 83 4.65 48.99 -9.01
N ASN A 84 5.24 48.57 -7.89
CA ASN A 84 6.65 48.78 -7.57
C ASN A 84 7.39 47.42 -7.56
N PRO A 85 8.24 47.13 -8.58
CA PRO A 85 8.88 45.82 -8.73
C PRO A 85 9.78 45.37 -7.58
N SER A 86 10.19 46.27 -6.68
CA SER A 86 11.01 45.95 -5.49
C SER A 86 10.20 45.49 -4.28
N GLU A 87 8.86 45.59 -4.31
CA GLU A 87 8.00 45.39 -3.12
C GLU A 87 6.97 44.25 -3.29
N ILE A 88 6.93 43.60 -4.45
CA ILE A 88 6.03 42.47 -4.73
C ILE A 88 6.47 41.25 -3.88
N ARG A 89 5.61 40.80 -2.95
CA ARG A 89 5.88 39.58 -2.16
C ARG A 89 5.77 38.33 -3.07
N PRO A 90 6.62 37.28 -2.90
CA PRO A 90 6.66 36.12 -3.81
C PRO A 90 5.48 35.13 -3.75
N HIS A 91 4.24 35.57 -3.48
CA HIS A 91 3.14 34.65 -3.14
C HIS A 91 1.96 34.67 -4.13
N SER A 92 1.97 35.57 -5.14
CA SER A 92 0.78 35.85 -5.98
C SER A 92 0.95 35.84 -7.51
N MET A 93 2.13 35.48 -8.06
CA MET A 93 2.42 35.57 -9.51
C MET A 93 2.79 34.22 -10.15
N LEU A 94 1.90 33.55 -10.88
CA LEU A 94 2.26 32.31 -11.56
C LEU A 94 2.99 32.57 -12.88
N HIS A 95 4.01 31.78 -13.21
CA HIS A 95 4.89 31.99 -14.36
C HIS A 95 4.74 30.85 -15.40
N LEU A 96 4.11 31.19 -16.53
CA LEU A 96 3.97 30.32 -17.70
C LEU A 96 5.12 30.61 -18.67
N ALA A 97 6.20 29.81 -18.63
CA ALA A 97 7.40 30.11 -19.41
C ALA A 97 7.97 28.86 -20.10
N GLU A 98 7.94 28.81 -21.43
CA GLU A 98 8.75 27.85 -22.20
C GLU A 98 10.20 28.35 -22.43
N LEU A 99 10.50 29.60 -22.07
CA LEU A 99 11.86 30.14 -21.92
C LEU A 99 11.91 31.17 -20.79
N PHE A 100 13.01 31.20 -20.05
CA PHE A 100 13.46 32.39 -19.33
C PHE A 100 14.99 32.50 -19.38
N ILE A 101 15.49 33.69 -19.67
CA ILE A 101 16.91 33.97 -19.83
C ILE A 101 17.23 35.11 -18.86
N GLN A 102 18.21 34.89 -18.00
CA GLN A 102 18.23 35.53 -16.68
C GLN A 102 18.29 37.06 -16.72
N ASP A 103 18.92 37.63 -17.75
CA ASP A 103 18.91 39.06 -18.06
C ASP A 103 18.53 39.30 -19.54
N PHE A 104 17.41 39.99 -19.76
CA PHE A 104 16.99 40.49 -21.08
C PHE A 104 16.52 41.95 -20.95
N PRO A 105 17.15 42.91 -21.65
CA PRO A 105 16.59 44.24 -21.80
C PRO A 105 15.48 44.21 -22.87
N GLU A 106 14.25 44.40 -22.41
CA GLU A 106 13.05 44.77 -23.17
C GLU A 106 12.55 43.82 -24.27
N ALA A 107 11.26 43.45 -24.16
CA ALA A 107 10.53 42.69 -25.17
C ALA A 107 9.84 43.65 -26.15
N GLY A 108 9.89 43.34 -27.45
CA GLY A 108 9.12 44.04 -28.48
C GLY A 108 7.59 43.91 -28.32
N ASN A 109 6.85 44.56 -29.22
CA ASN A 109 5.41 44.83 -29.12
C ASN A 109 4.54 43.69 -28.61
N THR A 110 3.51 44.06 -27.85
CA THR A 110 2.51 43.14 -27.29
C THR A 110 1.27 43.10 -28.16
N HIS A 111 0.76 41.88 -28.35
CA HIS A 111 -0.36 41.59 -29.22
C HIS A 111 -1.22 40.50 -28.57
N GLN A 112 -2.52 40.77 -28.42
CA GLN A 112 -3.52 39.80 -27.98
C GLN A 112 -4.66 39.75 -29.00
N GLY A 113 -5.21 38.55 -29.21
CA GLY A 113 -6.44 38.31 -29.97
C GLY A 113 -7.31 37.27 -29.27
N ARG A 114 -8.63 37.40 -29.39
CA ARG A 114 -9.56 36.31 -29.05
C ARG A 114 -9.56 35.31 -30.21
N LEU A 115 -9.56 34.01 -29.91
CA LEU A 115 -9.73 32.97 -30.93
C LEU A 115 -11.12 33.08 -31.58
N SER A 116 -11.20 32.91 -32.89
CA SER A 116 -12.46 32.71 -33.60
C SER A 116 -12.99 31.29 -33.39
N ARG A 117 -14.23 31.02 -33.82
CA ARG A 117 -14.83 29.67 -33.75
C ARG A 117 -14.08 28.63 -34.56
N ASP A 118 -13.38 29.04 -35.62
CA ASP A 118 -12.63 28.12 -36.47
C ASP A 118 -11.19 27.94 -35.95
N ASP A 119 -10.56 28.98 -35.37
CA ASP A 119 -9.31 28.80 -34.62
C ASP A 119 -9.51 27.85 -33.42
N LEU A 120 -10.63 27.97 -32.70
CA LEU A 120 -10.97 27.06 -31.57
C LEU A 120 -11.08 25.60 -32.03
N ARG A 121 -11.65 25.33 -33.21
CA ARG A 121 -11.77 23.98 -33.78
C ARG A 121 -10.41 23.39 -34.18
N GLU A 122 -9.49 24.18 -34.73
CA GLU A 122 -8.11 23.71 -34.98
C GLU A 122 -7.44 23.31 -33.66
N VAL A 123 -7.56 24.16 -32.63
CA VAL A 123 -6.94 23.89 -31.33
C VAL A 123 -7.60 22.72 -30.59
N GLU A 124 -8.92 22.53 -30.72
CA GLU A 124 -9.61 21.31 -30.25
C GLU A 124 -9.00 20.05 -30.86
N ALA A 125 -8.81 20.01 -32.18
CA ALA A 125 -8.23 18.86 -32.87
C ALA A 125 -6.81 18.59 -32.35
N ILE A 126 -5.97 19.63 -32.23
CA ILE A 126 -4.61 19.51 -31.70
C ILE A 126 -4.60 18.96 -30.27
N VAL A 127 -5.50 19.39 -29.39
CA VAL A 127 -5.61 18.84 -28.02
C VAL A 127 -6.05 17.37 -28.07
N ARG A 128 -7.08 17.02 -28.87
CA ARG A 128 -7.61 15.66 -29.02
C ARG A 128 -6.62 14.67 -29.66
N GLU A 129 -5.69 15.14 -30.49
CA GLU A 129 -4.63 14.33 -31.11
C GLU A 129 -3.44 14.11 -30.18
N ASN A 130 -3.21 14.99 -29.20
CA ASN A 130 -1.99 15.02 -28.39
C ASN A 130 -2.21 14.72 -26.89
N PHE A 131 -3.45 14.57 -26.44
CA PHE A 131 -3.83 14.11 -25.10
C PHE A 131 -4.87 12.97 -25.18
N TRP A 132 -4.42 11.75 -24.91
CA TRP A 132 -5.20 10.50 -24.98
C TRP A 132 -6.55 10.53 -24.23
N ASN A 133 -6.62 11.24 -23.10
CA ASN A 133 -7.79 11.34 -22.23
C ASN A 133 -8.78 12.44 -22.63
N ASN A 134 -8.41 13.27 -23.60
CA ASN A 134 -9.13 14.49 -23.93
C ASN A 134 -9.71 14.47 -25.35
N ALA A 135 -9.99 13.29 -25.91
CA ALA A 135 -10.72 13.11 -27.17
C ALA A 135 -12.10 13.83 -27.19
N GLY A 136 -12.73 14.03 -26.03
CA GLY A 136 -13.97 14.81 -25.85
C GLY A 136 -13.79 16.30 -25.56
N PHE A 137 -12.56 16.84 -25.47
CA PHE A 137 -12.29 18.25 -25.16
C PHE A 137 -12.96 19.18 -26.18
N SER A 138 -13.74 20.16 -25.71
CA SER A 138 -14.42 21.15 -26.55
C SER A 138 -14.16 22.54 -25.98
N ALA A 139 -13.54 23.42 -26.77
CA ALA A 139 -12.97 24.66 -26.26
C ALA A 139 -14.06 25.74 -26.14
N ILE A 140 -14.55 25.98 -24.93
CA ILE A 140 -15.57 27.01 -24.67
C ILE A 140 -15.04 28.43 -24.85
N GLY A 141 -13.71 28.60 -24.80
CA GLY A 141 -13.03 29.86 -25.08
C GLY A 141 -11.51 29.73 -25.14
N GLY A 142 -10.87 30.84 -25.52
CA GLY A 142 -9.41 30.96 -25.50
C GLY A 142 -8.89 32.28 -26.10
N ASN A 143 -7.62 32.55 -25.83
CA ASN A 143 -6.89 33.76 -26.21
C ASN A 143 -5.57 33.41 -26.88
N THR A 144 -5.15 34.23 -27.85
CA THR A 144 -3.81 34.21 -28.42
C THR A 144 -3.01 35.41 -27.94
N PHE A 145 -1.74 35.17 -27.67
CA PHE A 145 -0.75 36.16 -27.26
C PHE A 145 0.44 36.02 -28.20
N THR A 146 0.90 37.11 -28.81
CA THR A 146 2.03 37.10 -29.76
C THR A 146 3.13 38.07 -29.37
N TRP A 147 4.36 37.68 -29.72
CA TRP A 147 5.59 38.46 -29.54
C TRP A 147 6.23 38.63 -30.91
N GLN A 148 6.39 39.88 -31.33
CA GLN A 148 7.15 40.24 -32.52
C GLN A 148 8.47 40.92 -32.08
N ASN A 149 9.55 40.66 -32.81
CA ASN A 149 10.85 41.34 -32.70
C ASN A 149 11.47 41.35 -31.28
N GLN A 150 11.62 40.17 -30.66
CA GLN A 150 12.52 40.04 -29.50
C GLN A 150 13.97 40.26 -29.95
N ARG A 151 14.70 41.22 -29.35
CA ARG A 151 16.07 41.61 -29.76
C ARG A 151 16.96 41.89 -28.54
N SER A 152 18.01 41.10 -28.29
CA SER A 152 18.95 41.39 -27.17
C SER A 152 20.04 42.41 -27.59
N SER A 153 19.61 43.64 -27.91
CA SER A 153 20.34 44.72 -28.60
C SER A 153 20.34 44.66 -30.15
N ALA A 154 20.73 45.78 -30.76
CA ALA A 154 20.32 46.22 -32.11
C ALA A 154 20.93 45.49 -33.33
N ARG A 155 21.44 44.26 -33.18
CA ARG A 155 22.07 43.49 -34.28
C ARG A 155 21.78 41.98 -34.27
N LEU A 156 20.70 41.55 -33.61
CA LEU A 156 20.37 40.13 -33.44
C LEU A 156 19.03 39.76 -34.10
N PRO A 157 18.86 38.50 -34.56
CA PRO A 157 17.73 38.06 -35.36
C PRO A 157 16.41 38.11 -34.58
N GLU A 158 15.31 38.28 -35.31
CA GLU A 158 13.98 38.49 -34.76
C GLU A 158 13.29 37.16 -34.48
N ASN A 159 13.18 36.79 -33.20
CA ASN A 159 12.42 35.62 -32.79
C ASN A 159 10.92 35.98 -32.71
N THR A 160 10.06 35.13 -33.28
CA THR A 160 8.60 35.26 -33.27
C THR A 160 7.99 34.08 -32.54
N VAL A 161 7.21 34.36 -31.49
CA VAL A 161 6.57 33.38 -30.61
C VAL A 161 5.08 33.71 -30.47
N GLN A 162 4.24 32.68 -30.41
CA GLN A 162 2.84 32.76 -30.02
C GLN A 162 2.56 31.80 -28.86
N ALA A 163 1.80 32.24 -27.88
CA ALA A 163 1.16 31.38 -26.90
C ALA A 163 -0.36 31.42 -27.13
N VAL A 164 -1.02 30.27 -27.15
CA VAL A 164 -2.46 30.13 -27.32
C VAL A 164 -3.02 29.37 -26.13
N VAL A 165 -3.84 30.04 -25.31
CA VAL A 165 -4.48 29.43 -24.14
C VAL A 165 -5.93 29.10 -24.48
N VAL A 166 -6.33 27.84 -24.32
CA VAL A 166 -7.71 27.37 -24.48
C VAL A 166 -8.17 26.60 -23.24
N PHE A 167 -9.47 26.58 -23.01
CA PHE A 167 -10.07 25.92 -21.85
C PHE A 167 -11.47 25.38 -22.17
N ASP A 168 -11.87 24.35 -21.41
CA ASP A 168 -13.25 23.90 -21.24
C ASP A 168 -13.71 24.18 -19.80
N GLU A 169 -14.75 23.50 -19.30
CA GLU A 169 -15.24 23.67 -17.92
C GLU A 169 -14.35 23.02 -16.83
N SER A 170 -13.29 22.31 -17.23
CA SER A 170 -12.51 21.39 -16.38
C SER A 170 -10.99 21.43 -16.61
N SER A 171 -10.55 21.79 -17.82
CA SER A 171 -9.22 21.55 -18.34
C SER A 171 -8.72 22.79 -19.09
N THR A 172 -7.45 23.15 -18.88
CA THR A 172 -6.83 24.34 -19.49
C THR A 172 -5.51 23.97 -20.13
N TYR A 173 -5.31 24.41 -21.38
CA TYR A 173 -4.14 24.10 -22.20
C TYR A 173 -3.44 25.37 -22.67
N VAL A 174 -2.12 25.29 -22.82
CA VAL A 174 -1.33 26.26 -23.59
C VAL A 174 -0.63 25.55 -24.74
N LEU A 175 -0.76 26.13 -25.94
CA LEU A 175 0.04 25.80 -27.11
C LEU A 175 1.08 26.90 -27.28
N TYR A 176 2.35 26.55 -27.44
CA TYR A 176 3.42 27.46 -27.83
C TYR A 176 3.79 27.19 -29.29
N ASN A 177 3.67 28.19 -30.15
CA ASN A 177 4.09 28.14 -31.56
C ASN A 177 5.31 29.04 -31.76
N TYR A 178 6.35 28.56 -32.42
CA TYR A 178 7.48 29.36 -32.88
C TYR A 178 7.91 29.02 -34.31
N LEU A 179 8.15 30.05 -35.13
CA LEU A 179 8.55 29.88 -36.53
C LEU A 179 10.05 29.59 -36.67
N ALA A 180 10.87 30.26 -35.86
CA ALA A 180 12.30 30.04 -35.71
C ALA A 180 12.76 30.66 -34.39
N MET A 181 13.80 30.08 -33.77
CA MET A 181 14.45 30.65 -32.58
C MET A 181 15.97 30.60 -32.74
N ASN A 182 16.57 31.76 -32.98
CA ASN A 182 17.99 31.94 -33.27
C ASN A 182 18.69 32.70 -32.14
N PHE A 183 18.70 32.11 -30.93
CA PHE A 183 19.42 32.67 -29.79
C PHE A 183 20.92 32.47 -29.96
N ILE A 184 21.66 33.56 -30.16
CA ILE A 184 23.13 33.55 -30.10
C ILE A 184 23.57 33.55 -28.63
N GLU A 185 24.60 32.76 -28.32
CA GLU A 185 25.17 32.62 -26.97
C GLU A 185 25.73 33.95 -26.44
N ALA A 186 24.91 34.67 -25.69
CA ALA A 186 25.30 35.93 -25.09
C ALA A 186 26.15 35.67 -23.83
N ARG A 187 27.46 35.94 -23.91
CA ARG A 187 28.37 36.14 -22.77
C ARG A 187 28.41 35.02 -21.71
N GLY A 188 28.12 33.77 -22.08
CA GLY A 188 28.20 32.61 -21.18
C GLY A 188 27.05 32.48 -20.17
N TYR A 189 25.93 33.17 -20.37
CA TYR A 189 24.71 32.93 -19.59
C TYR A 189 23.99 31.68 -20.11
N LYS A 190 23.73 30.71 -19.22
CA LYS A 190 22.90 29.54 -19.56
C LYS A 190 21.46 29.96 -19.82
N LEU A 191 20.87 29.46 -20.90
CA LEU A 191 19.45 29.68 -21.19
C LEU A 191 18.64 28.57 -20.52
N LEU A 192 17.52 28.91 -19.90
CA LEU A 192 16.66 27.96 -19.19
C LEU A 192 15.23 28.00 -19.74
N SER A 193 14.52 26.90 -19.60
CA SER A 193 13.14 26.74 -20.04
C SER A 193 12.35 25.96 -18.99
N GLY A 194 11.17 26.44 -18.59
CA GLY A 194 10.45 25.83 -17.48
C GLY A 194 9.36 26.66 -16.82
N PHE A 195 8.31 25.98 -16.41
CA PHE A 195 7.17 26.54 -15.68
C PHE A 195 7.53 26.82 -14.21
N SER A 196 6.85 27.78 -13.60
CA SER A 196 7.01 28.08 -12.17
C SER A 196 5.70 28.62 -11.56
N ARG A 197 5.39 28.23 -10.33
CA ARG A 197 4.28 28.84 -9.56
C ARG A 197 4.83 29.97 -8.69
N ALA A 198 3.92 30.80 -8.18
CA ALA A 198 4.22 32.03 -7.48
C ALA A 198 5.27 31.93 -6.38
N ASN A 199 5.15 30.89 -5.55
CA ASN A 199 5.93 30.67 -4.32
C ASN A 199 7.45 30.57 -4.51
N SER A 200 7.98 30.62 -5.74
CA SER A 200 9.41 30.49 -6.10
C SER A 200 10.08 29.15 -5.79
N TYR A 201 9.34 28.20 -5.22
CA TYR A 201 9.79 26.84 -4.88
C TYR A 201 9.29 25.82 -5.90
N ASP A 202 8.00 25.90 -6.28
CA ASP A 202 7.41 25.15 -7.38
C ASP A 202 8.01 25.61 -8.72
N THR A 203 9.01 24.88 -9.22
CA THR A 203 9.60 25.08 -10.56
C THR A 203 9.79 23.74 -11.29
N VAL A 204 9.55 23.72 -12.60
CA VAL A 204 9.71 22.55 -13.48
C VAL A 204 10.49 22.97 -14.71
N GLN A 205 11.76 22.57 -14.80
CA GLN A 205 12.56 22.76 -16.01
C GLN A 205 12.15 21.77 -17.12
N LEU A 206 12.31 22.18 -18.37
CA LEU A 206 12.09 21.33 -19.55
C LEU A 206 13.39 20.60 -19.93
N PRO A 207 13.33 19.43 -20.60
CA PRO A 207 14.52 18.58 -20.81
C PRO A 207 15.65 19.26 -21.60
N PHE A 208 15.31 20.20 -22.48
CA PHE A 208 16.22 20.98 -23.31
C PHE A 208 16.79 22.24 -22.61
N SER A 209 16.75 22.30 -21.27
CA SER A 209 17.11 23.46 -20.45
C SER A 209 18.57 23.45 -19.96
N GLY A 210 19.56 23.58 -20.86
CA GLY A 210 20.89 24.10 -20.45
C GLY A 210 22.17 23.49 -21.07
N ASP A 211 23.30 23.98 -20.54
CA ASP A 211 24.72 23.61 -20.72
C ASP A 211 25.36 23.48 -22.12
N THR A 212 24.61 23.31 -23.20
CA THR A 212 25.12 23.54 -24.57
C THR A 212 24.11 24.33 -25.41
N ALA A 213 24.55 24.86 -26.57
CA ALA A 213 23.78 25.80 -27.39
C ALA A 213 22.34 25.32 -27.66
N PRO A 214 21.33 26.21 -27.57
CA PRO A 214 19.94 25.85 -27.30
C PRO A 214 19.29 25.05 -28.45
N ARG A 215 19.29 23.73 -28.31
CA ARG A 215 18.42 22.83 -29.07
C ARG A 215 17.01 22.84 -28.47
N LEU A 216 16.33 23.97 -28.63
CA LEU A 216 14.86 23.98 -28.64
C LEU A 216 14.43 23.31 -29.95
N PRO A 217 13.84 22.10 -29.95
CA PRO A 217 13.75 21.30 -31.15
C PRO A 217 12.85 21.96 -32.19
N GLN A 218 13.41 22.29 -33.35
CA GLN A 218 12.68 22.96 -34.43
C GLN A 218 11.54 22.07 -34.97
N VAL A 219 11.65 20.75 -34.86
CA VAL A 219 10.56 19.80 -35.10
C VAL A 219 9.90 19.44 -33.77
N SER A 220 8.64 19.81 -33.56
CA SER A 220 7.92 19.41 -32.35
C SER A 220 7.24 18.05 -32.54
N GLY A 221 7.21 17.25 -31.47
CA GLY A 221 6.68 15.90 -31.49
C GLY A 221 5.16 15.80 -31.34
N ILE A 222 4.39 16.77 -31.84
CA ILE A 222 2.93 16.59 -31.92
C ILE A 222 2.57 15.63 -33.07
N GLY A 223 1.37 15.03 -33.05
CA GLY A 223 0.96 13.96 -33.98
C GLY A 223 0.99 14.27 -35.48
N ASN A 224 1.09 15.55 -35.88
CA ASN A 224 1.28 15.97 -37.27
C ASN A 224 2.72 16.44 -37.61
N ARG A 225 3.65 16.33 -36.64
CA ARG A 225 5.08 16.72 -36.70
C ARG A 225 5.33 18.16 -37.21
N THR A 226 4.42 19.10 -36.88
CA THR A 226 4.60 20.53 -37.19
C THR A 226 5.93 21.07 -36.63
N LEU A 227 6.53 22.04 -37.32
CA LEU A 227 7.71 22.72 -36.79
C LEU A 227 7.31 23.68 -35.65
N GLY A 228 7.98 23.55 -34.50
CA GLY A 228 7.90 24.50 -33.39
C GLY A 228 6.54 24.65 -32.67
N ARG A 229 5.67 23.62 -32.62
CA ARG A 229 4.37 23.66 -31.92
C ARG A 229 4.32 22.71 -30.71
N TYR A 230 4.42 23.24 -29.49
CA TYR A 230 4.43 22.49 -28.24
C TYR A 230 3.09 22.67 -27.50
N VAL A 231 2.63 21.65 -26.77
CA VAL A 231 1.33 21.70 -26.06
C VAL A 231 1.46 21.16 -24.64
N TYR A 232 0.87 21.89 -23.69
CA TYR A 232 0.86 21.52 -22.28
C TYR A 232 -0.53 21.69 -21.68
N ARG A 233 -0.97 20.70 -20.91
CA ARG A 233 -2.08 20.81 -19.96
C ARG A 233 -1.58 21.50 -18.70
N ILE A 234 -2.21 22.62 -18.36
CA ILE A 234 -1.76 23.57 -17.33
C ILE A 234 -2.77 23.82 -16.22
N ASP A 235 -3.95 23.18 -16.21
CA ASP A 235 -4.87 23.20 -15.05
C ASP A 235 -4.27 22.52 -13.80
N MET A 236 -3.28 21.65 -13.97
CA MET A 236 -2.61 20.93 -12.87
C MET A 236 -1.13 21.30 -12.73
N TRP A 237 -0.55 20.89 -11.60
CA TRP A 237 0.88 21.00 -11.33
C TRP A 237 1.46 19.63 -10.92
N PRO A 238 2.63 19.20 -11.43
CA PRO A 238 3.38 19.82 -12.53
C PRO A 238 2.63 19.71 -13.87
N PRO A 239 2.85 20.61 -14.85
CA PRO A 239 2.14 20.60 -16.12
C PRO A 239 2.43 19.34 -16.94
N LYS A 240 1.44 18.86 -17.69
CA LYS A 240 1.58 17.65 -18.52
C LYS A 240 1.79 18.03 -19.98
N ARG A 241 2.94 17.63 -20.54
CA ARG A 241 3.23 17.74 -21.98
C ARG A 241 2.28 16.82 -22.78
N GLY A 242 1.76 17.32 -23.90
CA GLY A 242 1.06 16.53 -24.92
C GLY A 242 1.99 16.17 -26.07
N GLY A 243 1.63 15.15 -26.84
CA GLY A 243 2.47 14.64 -27.93
C GLY A 243 3.62 13.76 -27.43
N CYS A 244 4.60 13.55 -28.30
CA CYS A 244 5.86 12.83 -28.09
C CYS A 244 7.07 13.79 -28.27
N LEU A 245 8.29 13.27 -28.30
CA LEU A 245 9.52 14.04 -28.54
C LEU A 245 10.36 13.49 -29.70
N THR A 246 11.14 14.35 -30.33
CA THR A 246 12.01 14.04 -31.48
C THR A 246 13.48 13.80 -31.07
N ASP A 247 14.00 14.67 -30.20
CA ASP A 247 15.41 14.70 -29.78
C ASP A 247 15.73 13.73 -28.61
N ASP A 248 16.99 13.29 -28.54
CA ASP A 248 17.53 12.26 -27.63
C ASP A 248 17.63 12.65 -26.13
N GLY A 249 17.08 13.81 -25.73
CA GLY A 249 17.39 14.45 -24.44
C GLY A 249 16.46 14.12 -23.25
N ASP A 250 15.32 13.47 -23.46
CA ASP A 250 14.32 13.20 -22.41
C ASP A 250 14.01 11.71 -22.30
N SER A 251 14.30 11.10 -21.15
CA SER A 251 13.95 9.71 -20.86
C SER A 251 12.64 9.56 -20.06
N VAL A 252 11.86 10.63 -19.86
CA VAL A 252 10.58 10.57 -19.14
C VAL A 252 9.47 10.04 -20.06
N LEU A 253 8.77 9.01 -19.60
CA LEU A 253 7.58 8.46 -20.23
C LEU A 253 6.32 9.11 -19.64
N SER A 254 5.38 9.49 -20.50
CA SER A 254 4.00 9.82 -20.12
C SER A 254 3.15 8.55 -20.19
N SER A 255 2.21 8.37 -19.25
CA SER A 255 1.37 7.16 -19.12
C SER A 255 -0.05 7.53 -18.69
N THR A 256 -1.05 6.78 -19.16
CA THR A 256 -2.43 6.86 -18.61
C THR A 256 -2.52 6.30 -17.20
N VAL A 257 -1.75 5.25 -16.93
CA VAL A 257 -1.77 4.50 -15.67
C VAL A 257 -0.72 5.09 -14.73
N VAL A 258 -1.20 5.59 -13.59
CA VAL A 258 -0.39 5.98 -12.42
C VAL A 258 -0.55 4.97 -11.27
N ARG A 259 -1.63 4.18 -11.28
CA ARG A 259 -1.93 3.11 -10.32
C ARG A 259 -2.60 1.93 -11.04
N ASP A 260 -2.09 0.72 -10.82
CA ASP A 260 -2.61 -0.53 -11.38
C ASP A 260 -2.69 -1.63 -10.29
N SER A 261 -3.51 -2.63 -10.52
CA SER A 261 -3.48 -3.87 -9.75
C SER A 261 -2.14 -4.59 -9.88
N ILE A 262 -1.68 -5.24 -8.81
CA ILE A 262 -0.62 -6.25 -8.84
C ILE A 262 -0.84 -7.38 -9.89
N LEU A 263 -2.09 -7.56 -10.36
CA LEU A 263 -2.45 -8.56 -11.37
C LEU A 263 -2.22 -8.06 -12.81
N GLY A 264 -1.86 -6.80 -13.01
CA GLY A 264 -1.64 -6.19 -14.32
C GLY A 264 -2.90 -6.26 -15.21
N GLY A 265 -2.70 -6.39 -16.51
CA GLY A 265 -3.75 -6.47 -17.53
C GLY A 265 -4.28 -5.10 -17.98
N ASN A 266 -4.11 -4.04 -17.19
CA ASN A 266 -4.41 -2.70 -17.68
C ASN A 266 -3.47 -2.29 -18.81
N ILE A 267 -3.99 -1.48 -19.73
CA ILE A 267 -3.24 -1.00 -20.88
C ILE A 267 -2.91 0.47 -20.67
N ALA A 268 -1.66 0.72 -20.31
CA ALA A 268 -1.10 2.06 -20.25
C ALA A 268 -0.90 2.57 -21.68
N ILE A 269 -1.70 3.54 -22.12
CA ILE A 269 -1.37 4.31 -23.33
C ILE A 269 -0.22 5.25 -22.95
N VAL A 270 0.92 5.08 -23.60
CA VAL A 270 2.16 5.77 -23.26
C VAL A 270 2.64 6.64 -24.41
N SER A 271 3.31 7.74 -24.08
CA SER A 271 4.02 8.61 -25.03
C SER A 271 5.40 8.96 -24.47
N GLY A 272 6.41 8.93 -25.32
CA GLY A 272 7.81 9.23 -25.00
C GLY A 272 8.46 9.88 -26.21
N ARG A 273 9.47 9.23 -26.81
CA ARG A 273 9.93 9.61 -28.15
C ARG A 273 8.91 9.19 -29.22
N CYS A 274 8.80 10.00 -30.27
CA CYS A 274 8.00 9.70 -31.44
C CYS A 274 8.56 8.48 -32.17
N HIS A 275 7.66 7.63 -32.67
CA HIS A 275 7.99 6.42 -33.42
C HIS A 275 7.41 6.50 -34.84
N GLU A 276 7.86 5.63 -35.72
CA GLU A 276 7.24 5.42 -37.03
C GLU A 276 6.16 4.31 -36.93
N PRO A 277 5.05 4.40 -37.67
CA PRO A 277 4.04 3.35 -37.72
C PRO A 277 4.63 1.98 -38.06
N GLY A 278 4.16 0.92 -37.41
CA GLY A 278 4.73 -0.44 -37.51
C GLY A 278 6.00 -0.68 -36.67
N ASN A 279 6.55 0.31 -35.96
CA ASN A 279 7.61 0.07 -34.98
C ASN A 279 7.08 -0.70 -33.77
N SER A 280 7.74 -1.80 -33.42
CA SER A 280 7.52 -2.49 -32.14
C SER A 280 8.49 -2.03 -31.05
N GLY A 281 8.04 -2.12 -29.81
CA GLY A 281 8.84 -1.96 -28.60
C GLY A 281 8.46 -2.97 -27.51
N THR A 282 9.21 -2.92 -26.41
CA THR A 282 8.98 -3.72 -25.21
C THR A 282 8.70 -2.80 -24.03
N CYS A 283 7.65 -3.11 -23.29
CA CYS A 283 7.27 -2.46 -22.05
C CYS A 283 7.73 -3.34 -20.88
N THR A 284 8.70 -2.86 -20.10
CA THR A 284 9.32 -3.59 -18.97
C THR A 284 8.88 -2.94 -17.66
N VAL A 285 8.27 -3.71 -16.76
CA VAL A 285 7.91 -3.23 -15.41
C VAL A 285 8.97 -3.68 -14.42
N THR A 286 9.58 -2.73 -13.70
CA THR A 286 10.64 -2.99 -12.73
C THR A 286 10.30 -2.47 -11.33
N MET A 287 10.85 -3.05 -10.27
CA MET A 287 10.68 -2.60 -8.88
C MET A 287 11.97 -2.84 -8.11
N GLY A 288 12.54 -1.81 -7.48
CA GLY A 288 13.81 -1.93 -6.75
C GLY A 288 14.98 -2.44 -7.59
N GLY A 289 14.99 -2.17 -8.90
CA GLY A 289 15.96 -2.68 -9.87
C GLY A 289 15.69 -4.10 -10.40
N ALA A 290 14.64 -4.78 -9.91
CA ALA A 290 14.25 -6.10 -10.38
C ALA A 290 13.16 -6.03 -11.46
N THR A 291 13.23 -6.85 -12.51
CA THR A 291 12.18 -6.95 -13.53
C THR A 291 11.05 -7.86 -13.02
N LEU A 292 9.82 -7.34 -13.02
CA LEU A 292 8.62 -8.07 -12.61
C LEU A 292 7.92 -8.74 -13.81
N GLY A 293 8.03 -8.14 -14.99
CA GLY A 293 7.53 -8.71 -16.23
C GLY A 293 7.76 -7.79 -17.43
N GLU A 294 7.56 -8.33 -18.62
CA GLU A 294 7.67 -7.61 -19.89
C GLU A 294 6.48 -7.90 -20.80
N SER A 295 6.15 -6.96 -21.68
CA SER A 295 5.12 -7.12 -22.72
C SER A 295 5.52 -6.40 -24.01
N SER A 296 4.99 -6.85 -25.14
CA SER A 296 5.15 -6.15 -26.42
C SER A 296 4.18 -4.97 -26.49
N THR A 297 4.65 -3.84 -27.05
CA THR A 297 3.79 -2.69 -27.34
C THR A 297 2.74 -3.04 -28.39
N ILE A 298 1.52 -2.55 -28.21
CA ILE A 298 0.48 -2.53 -29.23
C ILE A 298 0.44 -1.14 -29.89
N GLU A 299 0.35 -1.08 -31.23
CA GLU A 299 0.22 0.18 -31.96
C GLU A 299 -1.20 0.77 -31.77
N CYS A 300 -1.30 2.02 -31.32
CA CYS A 300 -2.57 2.67 -31.00
C CYS A 300 -3.17 3.42 -32.20
N SER A 301 -3.60 2.68 -33.22
CA SER A 301 -4.22 3.26 -34.43
C SER A 301 -5.75 3.09 -34.48
N GLY A 302 -6.48 4.15 -34.84
CA GLY A 302 -7.82 4.04 -35.44
C GLY A 302 -9.00 3.76 -34.49
N SER A 303 -8.84 3.97 -33.18
CA SER A 303 -9.96 3.90 -32.21
C SER A 303 -10.42 5.29 -31.78
N ALA A 304 -11.67 5.45 -31.34
CA ALA A 304 -12.20 6.72 -30.86
C ALA A 304 -11.45 7.31 -29.64
N ASN A 305 -10.66 6.48 -28.93
CA ASN A 305 -9.78 6.87 -27.82
C ASN A 305 -8.27 6.76 -28.19
N CYS A 306 -7.95 6.61 -29.48
CA CYS A 306 -6.59 6.49 -30.02
C CYS A 306 -6.49 7.29 -31.33
N THR A 307 -6.61 8.62 -31.19
CA THR A 307 -6.71 9.61 -32.26
C THR A 307 -5.37 10.17 -32.75
N GLY A 308 -4.30 10.04 -31.97
CA GLY A 308 -2.98 10.60 -32.29
C GLY A 308 -2.14 9.70 -33.20
N ALA A 309 -1.92 10.11 -34.46
CA ALA A 309 -1.12 9.37 -35.44
C ALA A 309 0.37 9.24 -35.03
N GLY A 310 0.81 8.03 -34.68
CA GLY A 310 2.21 7.75 -34.33
C GLY A 310 2.74 8.39 -33.04
N VAL A 311 1.85 8.93 -32.20
CA VAL A 311 2.21 9.56 -30.91
C VAL A 311 2.28 8.53 -29.79
N PHE A 312 1.34 7.58 -29.80
CA PHE A 312 1.01 6.73 -28.66
C PHE A 312 1.26 5.24 -28.94
N LEU A 313 1.78 4.54 -27.94
CA LEU A 313 1.81 3.07 -27.90
C LEU A 313 0.98 2.58 -26.71
N ALA A 314 0.35 1.42 -26.84
CA ALA A 314 -0.27 0.72 -25.72
C ALA A 314 0.74 -0.25 -25.10
N CYS A 315 1.03 -0.07 -23.81
CA CYS A 315 1.76 -1.02 -22.98
C CYS A 315 0.77 -1.82 -22.12
N PRO A 316 0.50 -3.10 -22.43
CA PRO A 316 -0.17 -4.00 -21.50
C PRO A 316 0.71 -4.19 -20.27
N ILE A 317 0.25 -3.84 -19.07
CA ILE A 317 1.02 -4.03 -17.85
C ILE A 317 1.00 -5.53 -17.50
N PRO A 318 2.16 -6.21 -17.38
CA PRO A 318 2.19 -7.63 -17.03
C PRO A 318 1.79 -7.86 -15.56
N PRO A 319 1.24 -9.04 -15.20
CA PRO A 319 1.04 -9.43 -13.81
C PRO A 319 2.37 -9.38 -13.05
N ALA A 320 2.36 -8.70 -11.90
CA ALA A 320 3.57 -8.35 -11.16
C ALA A 320 3.63 -8.96 -9.76
N PHE A 321 2.47 -9.32 -9.18
CA PHE A 321 2.29 -10.02 -7.90
C PHE A 321 2.93 -9.35 -6.65
N ARG A 322 3.47 -8.12 -6.81
CA ARG A 322 4.11 -7.31 -5.77
C ARG A 322 3.49 -5.92 -5.72
N GLN A 323 3.24 -5.43 -4.52
CA GLN A 323 2.75 -4.08 -4.22
C GLN A 323 3.92 -3.10 -4.05
N GLY A 324 3.68 -1.81 -4.34
CA GLY A 324 4.64 -0.72 -4.12
C GLY A 324 4.84 0.14 -5.37
N GLN A 325 5.85 1.02 -5.35
CA GLN A 325 6.26 1.72 -6.57
C GLN A 325 7.01 0.78 -7.52
N ALA A 326 6.57 0.77 -8.77
CA ALA A 326 7.26 0.17 -9.90
C ALA A 326 7.57 1.22 -10.96
N ARG A 327 8.56 0.97 -11.81
CA ARG A 327 8.96 1.82 -12.93
C ARG A 327 8.60 1.11 -14.23
N LEU A 328 7.56 1.61 -14.89
CA LEU A 328 7.18 1.21 -16.25
C LEU A 328 8.17 1.85 -17.21
N SER A 329 8.88 1.02 -17.96
CA SER A 329 9.87 1.44 -18.95
C SER A 329 9.44 0.98 -20.35
N LEU A 330 9.79 1.76 -21.37
CA LEU A 330 9.50 1.52 -22.78
C LEU A 330 10.80 1.61 -23.58
N ALA A 331 11.24 0.51 -24.17
CA ALA A 331 12.26 0.47 -25.20
C ALA A 331 11.57 0.29 -26.57
N ILE A 332 12.02 1.01 -27.61
CA ILE A 332 11.47 0.88 -28.97
C ILE A 332 12.60 0.43 -29.88
N ASN A 333 12.40 -0.61 -30.68
CA ASN A 333 13.49 -1.37 -31.31
C ASN A 333 14.41 -0.56 -32.25
N THR A 334 13.94 0.58 -32.77
CA THR A 334 14.72 1.47 -33.64
C THR A 334 15.31 2.69 -32.93
N ILE A 335 15.13 2.82 -31.60
CA ILE A 335 15.44 4.03 -30.82
C ILE A 335 16.42 3.65 -29.70
N PRO A 336 17.60 4.29 -29.61
CA PRO A 336 18.50 4.07 -28.48
C PRO A 336 17.95 4.68 -27.19
N GLY A 337 18.00 3.92 -26.10
CA GLY A 337 17.53 4.33 -24.77
C GLY A 337 16.10 3.88 -24.45
N ALA A 338 15.83 3.68 -23.16
CA ALA A 338 14.51 3.34 -22.65
C ALA A 338 13.89 4.53 -21.92
N PHE A 339 12.67 4.90 -22.31
CA PHE A 339 11.85 5.90 -21.64
C PHE A 339 11.20 5.28 -20.41
N SER A 340 10.95 6.02 -19.33
CA SER A 340 10.37 5.42 -18.13
C SER A 340 9.57 6.37 -17.25
N THR A 341 8.66 5.81 -16.46
CA THR A 341 7.79 6.52 -15.52
C THR A 341 7.45 5.64 -14.32
N ASN A 342 7.12 6.27 -13.19
CA ASN A 342 6.78 5.55 -11.97
C ASN A 342 5.25 5.30 -11.89
N ILE A 343 4.87 4.07 -11.56
CA ILE A 343 3.50 3.59 -11.41
C ILE A 343 3.34 2.89 -10.05
N SER A 344 2.15 2.94 -9.47
CA SER A 344 1.85 2.30 -8.18
C SER A 344 1.16 0.96 -8.39
N LEU A 345 1.75 -0.14 -7.95
CA LEU A 345 1.11 -1.46 -7.94
C LEU A 345 0.39 -1.68 -6.60
N VAL A 346 -0.91 -1.99 -6.65
CA VAL A 346 -1.82 -2.01 -5.49
C VAL A 346 -2.76 -3.23 -5.48
N SER A 347 -3.55 -3.40 -4.41
CA SER A 347 -4.62 -4.41 -4.35
C SER A 347 -5.53 -4.33 -5.60
N PRO A 348 -6.03 -5.46 -6.14
CA PRO A 348 -7.04 -5.45 -7.21
C PRO A 348 -8.22 -4.51 -6.91
N ASP A 349 -8.68 -4.50 -5.66
CA ASP A 349 -9.83 -3.70 -5.22
C ASP A 349 -9.53 -2.19 -5.25
N GLU A 350 -8.25 -1.81 -5.15
CA GLU A 350 -7.76 -0.42 -5.27
C GLU A 350 -7.54 0.06 -6.71
N SER A 351 -7.62 -0.82 -7.71
CA SER A 351 -7.36 -0.41 -9.09
C SER A 351 -8.29 0.74 -9.51
N VAL A 352 -7.74 1.70 -10.25
CA VAL A 352 -8.48 2.87 -10.76
C VAL A 352 -9.10 2.57 -12.14
N SER A 353 -8.74 1.43 -12.74
CA SER A 353 -9.36 0.94 -13.97
C SER A 353 -10.82 0.52 -13.78
N GLY A 354 -11.52 0.33 -14.90
CA GLY A 354 -12.94 -0.02 -14.92
C GLY A 354 -13.27 -1.21 -14.00
N LYS A 355 -14.35 -1.08 -13.25
CA LYS A 355 -14.78 -2.06 -12.25
C LYS A 355 -16.01 -2.81 -12.71
N ILE A 356 -16.13 -4.03 -12.20
CA ILE A 356 -17.39 -4.77 -12.14
C ILE A 356 -17.89 -4.59 -10.72
N GLU A 357 -18.96 -3.81 -10.56
CA GLU A 357 -19.61 -3.64 -9.27
C GLU A 357 -20.52 -4.85 -9.00
N LEU A 358 -20.45 -5.36 -7.77
CA LEU A 358 -21.20 -6.53 -7.33
C LEU A 358 -22.47 -6.05 -6.63
N ALA A 359 -23.65 -6.36 -7.18
CA ALA A 359 -24.90 -5.86 -6.63
C ALA A 359 -25.28 -6.57 -5.32
N GLY A 360 -26.02 -5.85 -4.48
CA GLY A 360 -26.49 -6.30 -3.17
C GLY A 360 -25.40 -6.30 -2.10
N GLU A 361 -25.71 -6.89 -0.95
CA GLU A 361 -24.73 -7.06 0.13
C GLU A 361 -23.65 -8.07 -0.27
N PHE A 362 -22.38 -7.73 -0.04
CA PHE A 362 -21.27 -8.61 -0.43
C PHE A 362 -21.25 -9.93 0.35
N GLU A 363 -21.85 -9.96 1.54
CA GLU A 363 -22.21 -11.18 2.30
C GLU A 363 -23.02 -12.21 1.48
N ASN A 364 -23.75 -11.78 0.45
CA ASN A 364 -24.44 -12.70 -0.46
C ASN A 364 -23.48 -13.46 -1.39
N TRP A 365 -22.37 -12.83 -1.79
CA TRP A 365 -21.34 -13.41 -2.65
C TRP A 365 -20.40 -14.37 -1.89
N MET A 366 -20.45 -14.36 -0.56
CA MET A 366 -19.66 -15.24 0.32
C MET A 366 -20.26 -16.64 0.55
N LYS A 367 -21.47 -16.92 0.05
CA LYS A 367 -22.23 -18.14 0.34
C LYS A 367 -21.90 -19.27 -0.66
N LEU A 368 -22.18 -20.52 -0.26
CA LEU A 368 -22.14 -21.67 -1.17
C LEU A 368 -23.33 -21.72 -2.15
N SER A 369 -24.46 -21.16 -1.73
CA SER A 369 -25.74 -21.23 -2.44
C SER A 369 -26.42 -19.86 -2.41
N SER A 370 -25.85 -18.92 -3.15
CA SER A 370 -26.38 -17.56 -3.33
C SER A 370 -27.58 -17.53 -4.28
N GLN A 371 -28.37 -16.46 -4.21
CA GLN A 371 -29.45 -16.16 -5.16
C GLN A 371 -29.39 -14.68 -5.55
N GLY A 372 -29.78 -14.35 -6.78
CA GLY A 372 -29.81 -12.96 -7.27
C GLY A 372 -28.43 -12.32 -7.37
N LEU A 373 -27.41 -13.08 -7.78
CA LEU A 373 -26.08 -12.55 -8.04
C LEU A 373 -26.10 -11.77 -9.36
N GLN A 374 -26.11 -10.45 -9.26
CA GLN A 374 -26.16 -9.51 -10.38
C GLN A 374 -24.89 -8.65 -10.37
N ILE A 375 -24.24 -8.50 -11.52
CA ILE A 375 -23.13 -7.55 -11.69
C ILE A 375 -23.57 -6.34 -12.50
N THR A 376 -22.91 -5.20 -12.30
CA THR A 376 -23.02 -4.03 -13.18
C THR A 376 -21.63 -3.54 -13.59
N TYR A 377 -21.53 -2.98 -14.79
CA TYR A 377 -20.27 -2.54 -15.40
C TYR A 377 -20.51 -1.40 -16.40
N ASP A 378 -19.44 -0.72 -16.82
CA ASP A 378 -19.48 0.32 -17.85
C ASP A 378 -19.96 -0.27 -19.19
N SER A 379 -21.13 0.12 -19.69
CA SER A 379 -21.70 -0.37 -20.96
C SER A 379 -21.08 0.28 -22.22
N THR A 380 -20.09 1.17 -22.08
CA THR A 380 -19.38 1.77 -23.23
C THR A 380 -18.31 0.85 -23.84
N LEU A 381 -18.31 -0.44 -23.49
CA LEU A 381 -17.46 -1.48 -24.08
C LEU A 381 -17.64 -1.58 -25.60
N ARG A 382 -16.56 -1.94 -26.29
CA ARG A 382 -16.54 -2.11 -27.75
C ARG A 382 -16.68 -3.59 -28.10
N GLY A 383 -17.35 -3.87 -29.22
CA GLY A 383 -17.58 -5.25 -29.68
C GLY A 383 -18.53 -6.03 -28.78
N ILE A 384 -18.43 -7.36 -28.81
CA ILE A 384 -19.12 -8.25 -27.88
C ILE A 384 -18.16 -8.50 -26.70
N PRO A 385 -18.49 -8.09 -25.47
CA PRO A 385 -17.65 -8.35 -24.32
C PRO A 385 -17.65 -9.83 -23.93
N THR A 386 -16.60 -10.26 -23.23
CA THR A 386 -16.44 -11.63 -22.75
C THR A 386 -16.24 -11.63 -21.24
N LEU A 387 -17.16 -12.25 -20.50
CA LEU A 387 -17.05 -12.47 -19.06
C LEU A 387 -16.22 -13.72 -18.78
N ARG A 388 -15.34 -13.62 -17.80
CA ARG A 388 -14.51 -14.68 -17.25
C ARG A 388 -14.72 -14.81 -15.76
N VAL A 389 -14.77 -16.06 -15.29
CA VAL A 389 -14.55 -16.37 -13.88
C VAL A 389 -13.07 -16.76 -13.73
N VAL A 390 -12.26 -15.85 -13.18
CA VAL A 390 -10.82 -16.06 -13.00
C VAL A 390 -10.56 -16.50 -11.58
N GLY A 391 -10.12 -17.74 -11.42
CA GLY A 391 -9.73 -18.31 -10.13
C GLY A 391 -8.24 -18.10 -9.82
N TYR A 392 -7.90 -18.12 -8.54
CA TYR A 392 -6.53 -18.08 -8.02
C TYR A 392 -6.24 -19.31 -7.15
N SER A 393 -5.06 -19.91 -7.34
CA SER A 393 -4.57 -21.01 -6.50
C SER A 393 -3.05 -21.07 -6.45
N GLU A 394 -2.50 -21.38 -5.28
CA GLU A 394 -1.06 -21.65 -5.10
C GLU A 394 -0.78 -23.15 -4.90
N ALA A 395 -1.78 -24.02 -5.09
CA ALA A 395 -1.65 -25.46 -4.96
C ALA A 395 -0.60 -26.03 -5.93
N GLY A 396 0.38 -26.77 -5.40
CA GLY A 396 1.43 -27.42 -6.20
C GLY A 396 2.55 -26.51 -6.69
N LEU A 397 2.45 -25.19 -6.52
CA LEU A 397 3.50 -24.27 -6.95
C LEU A 397 4.74 -24.33 -6.03
N THR A 398 5.92 -24.26 -6.65
CA THR A 398 7.21 -24.05 -5.96
C THR A 398 7.62 -22.58 -5.97
N GLN A 399 7.31 -21.89 -7.07
CA GLN A 399 7.58 -20.49 -7.32
C GLN A 399 6.41 -19.85 -8.09
N ILE A 400 6.31 -18.52 -8.05
CA ILE A 400 5.30 -17.68 -8.68
C ILE A 400 6.02 -16.59 -9.49
N ASP A 401 5.76 -16.59 -10.79
CA ASP A 401 6.36 -15.71 -11.80
C ASP A 401 5.43 -15.61 -13.03
N SER A 402 5.88 -14.96 -14.10
CA SER A 402 5.11 -14.76 -15.33
C SER A 402 4.83 -16.05 -16.12
N THR A 403 5.60 -17.12 -15.90
CA THR A 403 5.38 -18.45 -16.48
C THR A 403 4.58 -19.36 -15.54
N ASN A 404 4.87 -19.30 -14.24
CA ASN A 404 4.19 -20.04 -13.17
C ASN A 404 3.07 -19.20 -12.55
N THR A 405 2.09 -18.78 -13.37
CA THR A 405 0.98 -17.95 -12.91
C THR A 405 0.01 -18.72 -12.00
N PRO A 406 -0.35 -18.21 -10.82
CA PRO A 406 -1.37 -18.77 -9.93
C PRO A 406 -2.82 -18.48 -10.38
N MET A 407 -3.02 -17.81 -11.52
CA MET A 407 -4.35 -17.47 -12.04
C MET A 407 -4.78 -18.41 -13.19
N LYS A 408 -6.05 -18.81 -13.19
CA LYS A 408 -6.68 -19.62 -14.26
C LYS A 408 -8.10 -19.13 -14.57
N THR A 409 -8.44 -19.02 -15.84
CA THR A 409 -9.83 -18.84 -16.28
C THR A 409 -10.57 -20.17 -16.11
N LEU A 410 -11.58 -20.21 -15.24
CA LEU A 410 -12.38 -21.40 -14.92
C LEU A 410 -13.63 -21.54 -15.81
N LEU A 411 -14.12 -20.40 -16.30
CA LEU A 411 -15.21 -20.29 -17.26
C LEU A 411 -15.01 -19.01 -18.08
N GLU A 412 -15.32 -19.07 -19.38
CA GLU A 412 -15.38 -17.94 -20.29
C GLU A 412 -16.72 -17.98 -21.03
N VAL A 413 -17.46 -16.87 -21.06
CA VAL A 413 -18.77 -16.74 -21.74
C VAL A 413 -18.89 -15.37 -22.41
N THR A 414 -19.48 -15.32 -23.60
CA THR A 414 -19.83 -14.06 -24.26
C THR A 414 -20.97 -13.36 -23.53
N ALA A 415 -20.83 -12.05 -23.32
CA ALA A 415 -21.81 -11.20 -22.66
C ALA A 415 -22.56 -10.31 -23.67
N GLU A 416 -23.86 -10.09 -23.46
CA GLU A 416 -24.57 -8.98 -24.09
C GLU A 416 -24.12 -7.67 -23.40
N ASN A 417 -23.89 -6.60 -24.15
CA ASN A 417 -23.38 -5.33 -23.60
C ASN A 417 -24.53 -4.37 -23.24
N ASP A 418 -25.29 -4.71 -22.21
CA ASP A 418 -26.32 -3.83 -21.62
C ASP A 418 -25.83 -3.09 -20.36
N GLY A 419 -24.67 -3.48 -19.81
CA GLY A 419 -24.08 -2.95 -18.58
C GLY A 419 -24.46 -3.70 -17.30
N GLN A 420 -25.22 -4.80 -17.40
CA GLN A 420 -25.59 -5.68 -16.29
C GLN A 420 -25.39 -7.16 -16.64
N MET A 421 -25.45 -8.07 -15.67
CA MET A 421 -25.57 -9.52 -15.94
C MET A 421 -26.01 -10.30 -14.70
N ASP A 422 -26.95 -11.23 -14.88
CA ASP A 422 -27.21 -12.28 -13.91
C ASP A 422 -26.13 -13.36 -14.01
N VAL A 423 -25.36 -13.55 -12.94
CA VAL A 423 -24.34 -14.60 -12.83
C VAL A 423 -24.77 -15.74 -11.90
N SER A 424 -26.00 -15.71 -11.36
CA SER A 424 -26.53 -16.70 -10.42
C SER A 424 -26.51 -18.13 -10.95
N GLU A 425 -26.67 -18.30 -12.27
CA GLU A 425 -26.67 -19.62 -12.92
C GLU A 425 -25.33 -20.07 -13.52
N LEU A 426 -24.28 -19.26 -13.41
CA LEU A 426 -22.94 -19.74 -13.71
C LEU A 426 -22.56 -20.86 -12.72
N SER A 427 -21.83 -21.85 -13.23
CA SER A 427 -21.28 -22.96 -12.44
C SER A 427 -20.03 -23.48 -13.13
N CYS A 428 -19.07 -24.01 -12.38
CA CYS A 428 -17.89 -24.57 -13.01
C CYS A 428 -18.26 -25.77 -13.92
N PRO A 429 -17.72 -25.84 -15.17
CA PRO A 429 -17.86 -27.01 -16.03
C PRO A 429 -17.29 -28.27 -15.37
N SER A 430 -17.94 -29.42 -15.57
CA SER A 430 -17.53 -30.70 -14.97
C SER A 430 -16.16 -31.21 -15.44
N GLU A 431 -15.69 -30.73 -16.59
CA GLU A 431 -14.42 -31.13 -17.21
C GLU A 431 -13.26 -30.18 -16.89
N THR A 432 -13.48 -29.16 -16.06
CA THR A 432 -12.43 -28.24 -15.58
C THR A 432 -11.87 -28.75 -14.24
N PRO A 433 -10.68 -29.39 -14.19
CA PRO A 433 -10.07 -29.87 -12.94
C PRO A 433 -9.57 -28.73 -12.04
N GLU A 434 -9.28 -27.54 -12.58
CA GLU A 434 -8.84 -26.36 -11.83
C GLU A 434 -9.85 -25.95 -10.73
N CYS A 435 -11.13 -26.28 -10.91
CA CYS A 435 -12.19 -26.05 -9.94
C CYS A 435 -12.15 -26.97 -8.70
N GLU A 436 -11.13 -27.82 -8.55
CA GLU A 436 -10.83 -28.50 -7.28
C GLU A 436 -9.78 -27.76 -6.43
N THR A 437 -9.16 -26.70 -6.97
CA THR A 437 -8.05 -25.96 -6.35
C THR A 437 -8.23 -24.44 -6.36
N HIS A 438 -9.01 -23.88 -7.28
CA HIS A 438 -9.20 -22.43 -7.45
C HIS A 438 -10.56 -21.98 -6.87
N HIS A 439 -10.64 -21.86 -5.54
CA HIS A 439 -11.89 -21.54 -4.82
C HIS A 439 -12.00 -20.09 -4.35
N ILE A 440 -11.01 -19.24 -4.67
CA ILE A 440 -11.11 -17.78 -4.65
C ILE A 440 -10.80 -17.25 -6.05
N GLY A 441 -11.17 -16.00 -6.31
CA GLY A 441 -10.93 -15.37 -7.60
C GLY A 441 -11.66 -14.04 -7.73
N PHE A 442 -11.93 -13.66 -8.96
CA PHE A 442 -12.69 -12.46 -9.33
C PHE A 442 -13.39 -12.69 -10.67
N LEU A 443 -14.34 -11.82 -10.98
CA LEU A 443 -14.92 -11.71 -12.31
C LEU A 443 -14.06 -10.75 -13.14
N GLU A 444 -13.82 -11.09 -14.40
CA GLU A 444 -13.12 -10.23 -15.37
C GLU A 444 -13.98 -10.11 -16.64
N ILE A 445 -14.24 -8.90 -17.11
CA ILE A 445 -14.85 -8.65 -18.42
C ILE A 445 -13.78 -8.08 -19.35
N VAL A 446 -13.62 -8.71 -20.51
CA VAL A 446 -12.73 -8.25 -21.58
C VAL A 446 -13.58 -7.61 -22.66
N ASP A 447 -13.28 -6.37 -23.07
CA ASP A 447 -13.94 -5.72 -24.19
C ASP A 447 -13.44 -6.28 -25.54
N GLY A 448 -14.35 -6.44 -26.50
CA GLY A 448 -14.06 -6.95 -27.84
C GLY A 448 -13.44 -5.90 -28.77
N GLY A 449 -12.84 -4.85 -28.22
CA GLY A 449 -12.14 -3.81 -28.96
C GLY A 449 -10.63 -4.02 -28.97
N TYR A 450 -9.92 -3.20 -29.75
CA TYR A 450 -8.46 -3.23 -29.80
C TYR A 450 -7.88 -1.84 -29.44
N PRO A 451 -6.78 -1.76 -28.66
CA PRO A 451 -6.36 -2.81 -27.70
C PRO A 451 -7.46 -3.04 -26.65
N PRO A 452 -7.59 -4.26 -26.07
CA PRO A 452 -8.73 -4.62 -25.24
C PRO A 452 -8.75 -3.91 -23.88
N ARG A 453 -9.95 -3.58 -23.37
CA ARG A 453 -10.14 -3.11 -21.99
C ARG A 453 -10.47 -4.29 -21.07
N TYR A 454 -9.94 -4.25 -19.86
CA TYR A 454 -10.21 -5.23 -18.80
C TYR A 454 -10.93 -4.54 -17.66
N LEU A 455 -12.11 -5.05 -17.30
CA LEU A 455 -12.87 -4.65 -16.13
C LEU A 455 -12.83 -5.80 -15.13
N ARG A 456 -12.69 -5.51 -13.83
CA ARG A 456 -12.66 -6.57 -12.81
C ARG A 456 -13.54 -6.27 -11.62
N SER A 457 -14.09 -7.32 -11.02
CA SER A 457 -14.61 -7.23 -9.67
C SER A 457 -13.47 -7.18 -8.66
N ARG A 458 -13.81 -6.74 -7.46
CA ARG A 458 -13.12 -7.12 -6.23
C ARG A 458 -12.88 -8.64 -6.12
N ILE A 459 -11.87 -9.03 -5.36
CA ILE A 459 -11.62 -10.46 -5.04
C ILE A 459 -12.82 -11.02 -4.25
N MET A 460 -13.14 -12.31 -4.42
CA MET A 460 -14.20 -13.03 -3.69
C MET A 460 -13.90 -14.54 -3.56
N PRO A 461 -14.51 -15.27 -2.60
CA PRO A 461 -14.61 -16.71 -2.68
C PRO A 461 -15.56 -17.12 -3.82
N LEU A 462 -15.20 -18.16 -4.55
CA LEU A 462 -16.00 -18.71 -5.66
C LEU A 462 -16.95 -19.82 -5.19
N GLY A 463 -17.34 -19.84 -3.91
CA GLY A 463 -18.17 -20.88 -3.30
C GLY A 463 -19.47 -21.13 -4.06
N TRP A 464 -20.19 -20.05 -4.40
CA TRP A 464 -21.41 -20.04 -5.22
C TRP A 464 -21.24 -20.68 -6.61
N PHE A 465 -20.04 -20.58 -7.19
CA PHE A 465 -19.70 -21.08 -8.53
C PHE A 465 -19.21 -22.55 -8.51
N VAL A 466 -18.41 -22.93 -7.51
CA VAL A 466 -17.83 -24.29 -7.40
C VAL A 466 -18.68 -25.28 -6.61
N HIS A 467 -19.57 -24.84 -5.71
CA HIS A 467 -20.43 -25.77 -4.97
C HIS A 467 -21.34 -26.59 -5.90
N LYS A 468 -21.85 -25.97 -6.98
CA LYS A 468 -22.60 -26.65 -8.05
C LYS A 468 -21.77 -27.74 -8.78
N TYR A 469 -20.45 -27.66 -8.81
CA TYR A 469 -19.55 -28.68 -9.40
C TYR A 469 -19.38 -29.88 -8.47
N TYR A 470 -19.06 -29.63 -7.20
CA TYR A 470 -18.89 -30.69 -6.20
C TYR A 470 -20.18 -31.47 -5.92
N THR A 471 -21.34 -30.80 -5.91
CA THR A 471 -22.64 -31.46 -5.77
C THR A 471 -22.95 -32.38 -6.97
N LYS A 472 -22.54 -32.03 -8.20
CA LYS A 472 -22.60 -32.95 -9.36
C LYS A 472 -21.67 -34.16 -9.18
N LYS A 473 -20.51 -34.00 -8.54
CA LYS A 473 -19.59 -35.09 -8.15
C LYS A 473 -20.03 -35.88 -6.89
N GLN A 474 -21.23 -35.65 -6.36
CA GLN A 474 -21.76 -36.28 -5.13
C GLN A 474 -20.92 -35.99 -3.86
N GLN A 475 -20.25 -34.83 -3.81
CA GLN A 475 -19.41 -34.39 -2.69
C GLN A 475 -19.94 -33.10 -2.05
N PRO A 476 -21.16 -33.09 -1.44
CA PRO A 476 -21.76 -31.86 -0.93
C PRO A 476 -20.93 -31.20 0.19
N GLU A 477 -20.30 -31.99 1.08
CA GLU A 477 -19.45 -31.51 2.19
C GLU A 477 -17.97 -31.28 1.81
N TRP A 478 -17.66 -31.04 0.53
CA TRP A 478 -16.27 -30.87 0.05
C TRP A 478 -15.46 -29.83 0.84
N TYR A 479 -16.09 -28.75 1.29
CA TYR A 479 -15.48 -27.68 2.09
C TYR A 479 -14.99 -28.21 3.46
N ARG A 480 -15.68 -29.19 4.04
CA ARG A 480 -15.31 -29.81 5.32
C ARG A 480 -14.06 -30.68 5.17
N GLN A 481 -13.92 -31.35 4.02
CA GLN A 481 -12.71 -32.09 3.67
C GLN A 481 -11.51 -31.15 3.44
N LYS A 482 -11.73 -30.00 2.78
CA LYS A 482 -10.70 -28.95 2.65
C LYS A 482 -10.33 -28.34 4.00
N CYS A 483 -11.30 -28.13 4.90
CA CYS A 483 -11.06 -27.65 6.26
C CYS A 483 -10.20 -28.62 7.09
N SER A 484 -10.57 -29.90 7.16
CA SER A 484 -9.83 -30.87 7.97
C SER A 484 -8.41 -31.10 7.43
N ALA A 485 -8.23 -31.03 6.11
CA ALA A 485 -6.92 -31.08 5.46
C ALA A 485 -5.97 -29.92 5.85
N LEU A 486 -6.46 -28.82 6.43
CA LEU A 486 -5.59 -27.76 6.98
C LEU A 486 -4.70 -28.26 8.12
N SER A 487 -5.13 -29.33 8.83
CA SER A 487 -4.35 -29.98 9.89
C SER A 487 -3.32 -31.01 9.42
N ALA A 488 -3.19 -31.22 8.10
CA ALA A 488 -2.20 -32.12 7.53
C ALA A 488 -0.75 -31.70 7.88
N THR A 489 0.18 -32.66 7.79
CA THR A 489 1.59 -32.49 8.14
C THR A 489 2.49 -32.94 7.00
N ASP A 490 2.76 -32.01 6.08
CA ASP A 490 3.99 -31.99 5.30
C ASP A 490 5.04 -31.07 5.95
N GLU A 491 6.30 -31.20 5.53
CA GLU A 491 7.45 -30.48 6.07
C GLU A 491 7.31 -28.94 5.97
N VAL A 492 6.79 -28.45 4.85
CA VAL A 492 6.58 -27.01 4.58
C VAL A 492 5.49 -26.43 5.48
N THR A 493 4.45 -27.21 5.74
CA THR A 493 3.34 -26.88 6.64
C THR A 493 3.79 -26.94 8.10
N GLN A 494 4.63 -27.92 8.48
CA GLN A 494 5.26 -27.94 9.80
C GLN A 494 6.15 -26.71 10.03
N GLN A 495 7.09 -26.41 9.11
CA GLN A 495 7.96 -25.23 9.21
C GLN A 495 7.12 -23.95 9.34
N THR A 496 6.05 -23.81 8.55
CA THR A 496 5.13 -22.67 8.64
C THR A 496 4.40 -22.62 9.99
N ARG A 497 3.92 -23.76 10.51
CA ARG A 497 3.24 -23.87 11.81
C ARG A 497 4.17 -23.48 12.96
N GLU A 498 5.42 -23.93 12.94
CA GLU A 498 6.43 -23.57 13.93
C GLU A 498 6.69 -22.05 13.98
N LYS A 499 6.78 -21.39 12.81
CA LYS A 499 6.90 -19.92 12.75
C LYS A 499 5.64 -19.23 13.27
N LEU A 500 4.44 -19.71 12.91
CA LEU A 500 3.16 -19.17 13.42
C LEU A 500 3.03 -19.31 14.95
N GLN A 501 3.56 -20.39 15.54
CA GLN A 501 3.60 -20.62 16.98
C GLN A 501 4.74 -19.88 17.71
N ALA A 502 5.69 -19.30 16.98
CA ALA A 502 6.77 -18.45 17.51
C ALA A 502 6.47 -16.95 17.41
N LEU A 503 5.41 -16.56 16.70
CA LEU A 503 4.91 -15.18 16.65
C LEU A 503 4.51 -14.67 18.04
N THR A 504 4.68 -13.37 18.25
CA THR A 504 4.40 -12.69 19.53
C THR A 504 3.45 -11.51 19.38
N CYS A 505 2.88 -11.05 20.49
CA CYS A 505 2.20 -9.76 20.63
C CYS A 505 2.74 -9.02 21.86
N PRO A 506 2.81 -7.68 21.84
CA PRO A 506 2.95 -6.86 23.03
C PRO A 506 1.92 -7.23 24.12
N GLY A 507 2.25 -6.98 25.40
CA GLY A 507 1.39 -7.39 26.52
C GLY A 507 0.12 -6.54 26.68
N ASN A 508 0.12 -5.31 26.16
CA ASN A 508 -1.00 -4.38 26.26
C ASN A 508 -0.99 -3.33 25.14
N LEU A 509 -2.11 -2.60 25.01
CA LEU A 509 -2.37 -1.58 24.00
C LEU A 509 -1.36 -0.41 24.02
N LEU A 510 -0.88 0.00 25.21
CA LEU A 510 0.07 1.11 25.32
C LEU A 510 1.45 0.68 24.79
N GLN A 511 1.87 -0.53 25.13
CA GLN A 511 3.10 -1.13 24.58
C GLN A 511 2.99 -1.36 23.06
N ALA A 512 1.83 -1.75 22.55
CA ALA A 512 1.62 -1.89 21.10
C ALA A 512 1.74 -0.56 20.34
N ARG A 513 1.36 0.57 20.96
CA ARG A 513 1.59 1.92 20.40
C ARG A 513 3.07 2.31 20.43
N ALA A 514 3.80 1.95 21.49
CA ALA A 514 5.23 2.20 21.63
C ALA A 514 6.13 1.34 20.67
N GLU A 515 5.52 0.45 19.89
CA GLU A 515 6.19 -0.59 19.10
C GLU A 515 6.06 -0.40 17.58
N SER A 516 5.92 0.85 17.13
CA SER A 516 5.84 1.24 15.71
C SER A 516 6.99 0.72 14.83
N SER A 517 8.13 0.35 15.44
CA SER A 517 9.23 -0.34 14.76
C SER A 517 8.83 -1.69 14.17
N ARG A 518 7.91 -2.41 14.82
CA ARG A 518 7.50 -3.80 14.49
C ARG A 518 6.02 -3.93 14.13
N TYR A 519 5.17 -3.09 14.71
CA TYR A 519 3.71 -3.20 14.61
C TYR A 519 3.12 -1.91 14.05
N LEU A 520 2.30 -2.03 13.01
CA LEU A 520 1.53 -0.90 12.46
C LEU A 520 0.06 -1.06 12.85
N ARG A 521 -0.61 0.07 13.13
CA ARG A 521 -2.05 0.07 13.40
C ARG A 521 -2.78 -0.47 12.16
N LEU A 522 -3.64 -1.47 12.34
CA LEU A 522 -4.33 -2.13 11.24
C LEU A 522 -5.58 -1.31 10.82
N SER A 523 -5.30 -0.18 10.17
CA SER A 523 -6.27 0.84 9.73
C SER A 523 -6.84 0.62 8.33
N TYR A 524 -6.31 -0.36 7.58
CA TYR A 524 -6.77 -0.73 6.25
C TYR A 524 -6.99 -2.24 6.17
N CYS A 525 -8.16 -2.64 5.70
CA CYS A 525 -8.46 -3.98 5.23
C CYS A 525 -9.36 -3.81 3.99
N PRO A 526 -8.98 -4.28 2.79
CA PRO A 526 -9.90 -4.32 1.66
C PRO A 526 -10.92 -5.45 1.85
N ASP A 527 -12.00 -5.09 2.55
CA ASP A 527 -13.34 -5.70 2.54
C ASP A 527 -13.49 -7.20 2.17
N LEU A 528 -13.03 -8.10 3.06
CA LEU A 528 -13.70 -9.40 3.30
C LEU A 528 -13.58 -9.86 4.76
N PRO A 529 -14.31 -10.92 5.20
CA PRO A 529 -14.97 -10.95 6.50
C PRO A 529 -14.04 -11.31 7.66
N LEU A 530 -12.73 -11.29 7.42
CA LEU A 530 -11.70 -11.31 8.45
C LEU A 530 -11.14 -9.92 8.77
N GLY A 531 -11.64 -8.86 8.12
CA GLY A 531 -11.19 -7.50 8.33
C GLY A 531 -11.41 -6.99 9.75
N CYS A 532 -10.55 -6.06 10.19
CA CYS A 532 -10.64 -5.43 11.50
C CYS A 532 -11.81 -4.44 11.65
N SER A 533 -12.76 -4.45 10.72
CA SER A 533 -14.08 -3.79 10.82
C SER A 533 -15.08 -4.55 11.69
N SER A 534 -14.78 -5.78 12.11
CA SER A 534 -15.39 -6.37 13.34
C SER A 534 -14.71 -5.89 14.63
N ALA A 535 -13.95 -4.78 14.55
CA ALA A 535 -13.89 -3.86 15.67
C ALA A 535 -15.30 -3.33 15.98
N THR A 536 -15.97 -4.03 16.90
CA THR A 536 -16.77 -3.34 17.91
C THR A 536 -15.98 -2.12 18.40
N PRO A 537 -16.61 -0.97 18.69
CA PRO A 537 -15.88 0.25 19.09
C PRO A 537 -14.97 0.10 20.31
N SER A 538 -15.04 -1.04 20.99
CA SER A 538 -14.20 -1.49 22.10
C SER A 538 -12.85 -2.12 21.72
N GLN A 539 -12.42 -2.30 20.46
CA GLN A 539 -11.08 -2.87 20.17
C GLN A 539 -10.19 -2.06 19.20
N THR A 540 -8.87 -2.15 19.42
CA THR A 540 -7.81 -1.60 18.55
C THR A 540 -6.85 -2.69 18.14
N CYS A 541 -6.65 -2.88 16.83
CA CYS A 541 -5.78 -3.92 16.27
C CYS A 541 -4.52 -3.35 15.60
N PHE A 542 -3.44 -4.13 15.67
CA PHE A 542 -2.15 -3.91 15.02
C PHE A 542 -1.72 -5.15 14.24
N VAL A 543 -0.96 -4.96 13.17
CA VAL A 543 -0.30 -6.04 12.42
C VAL A 543 1.21 -5.93 12.60
N SER A 544 1.89 -7.06 12.87
CA SER A 544 3.36 -7.10 12.81
C SER A 544 3.83 -7.03 11.37
N ARG A 545 5.10 -6.70 11.13
CA ARG A 545 5.72 -7.03 9.83
C ARG A 545 5.56 -8.51 9.48
N ALA A 546 5.66 -8.82 8.18
CA ALA A 546 5.90 -10.17 7.71
C ALA A 546 7.26 -10.71 8.18
N VAL A 547 7.28 -11.94 8.69
CA VAL A 547 8.51 -12.73 8.87
C VAL A 547 8.99 -13.18 7.49
N ALA A 548 10.17 -12.72 7.08
CA ALA A 548 10.71 -12.88 5.74
C ALA A 548 12.04 -13.64 5.74
N GLU A 549 11.96 -14.97 5.83
CA GLU A 549 13.10 -15.88 5.66
C GLU A 549 13.31 -16.23 4.18
N ALA A 550 14.41 -16.88 3.78
CA ALA A 550 14.68 -17.16 2.37
C ALA A 550 13.63 -18.10 1.75
N ASP A 551 13.55 -19.34 2.24
CA ASP A 551 12.84 -20.45 1.59
C ASP A 551 11.42 -20.74 2.11
N LEU A 552 11.02 -20.05 3.19
CA LEU A 552 9.75 -20.25 3.89
C LEU A 552 8.53 -19.94 3.00
N ARG A 553 7.69 -20.94 2.67
CA ARG A 553 6.49 -20.75 1.82
C ARG A 553 5.28 -20.15 2.56
N SER A 554 5.53 -19.04 3.22
CA SER A 554 4.59 -18.20 3.96
C SER A 554 5.19 -16.80 4.13
N ALA A 555 4.39 -15.87 4.65
CA ALA A 555 4.82 -14.56 5.14
C ALA A 555 4.20 -14.31 6.52
N PRO A 556 4.58 -15.07 7.57
CA PRO A 556 3.85 -15.07 8.83
C PRO A 556 3.81 -13.71 9.51
N ALA A 557 2.67 -13.34 10.10
CA ALA A 557 2.52 -12.12 10.88
C ALA A 557 1.52 -12.28 12.03
N SER A 558 1.69 -11.50 13.09
CA SER A 558 0.75 -11.37 14.20
C SER A 558 -0.31 -10.32 13.87
N ILE A 559 -1.58 -10.65 14.08
CA ILE A 559 -2.63 -9.66 14.33
C ILE A 559 -2.84 -9.60 15.84
N CYS A 560 -2.55 -8.45 16.44
CA CYS A 560 -2.67 -8.19 17.88
C CYS A 560 -3.78 -7.17 18.12
N CYS A 561 -4.90 -7.62 18.67
CA CYS A 561 -6.06 -6.81 19.02
C CYS A 561 -6.21 -6.69 20.53
N TYR A 562 -6.45 -5.47 21.01
CA TYR A 562 -6.57 -5.13 22.42
C TYR A 562 -7.90 -4.44 22.68
N ASP A 563 -8.43 -4.58 23.90
CA ASP A 563 -9.56 -3.76 24.32
C ASP A 563 -9.12 -2.28 24.42
N ALA A 564 -9.90 -1.39 23.82
CA ALA A 564 -9.61 0.03 23.68
C ALA A 564 -9.75 0.81 25.00
N THR A 565 -10.39 0.22 26.02
CA THR A 565 -10.62 0.81 27.35
C THR A 565 -9.76 0.13 28.41
N ALA A 566 -9.76 -1.20 28.45
CA ALA A 566 -9.06 -2.02 29.45
C ALA A 566 -7.62 -2.40 29.02
N GLY A 567 -7.25 -2.20 27.75
CA GLY A 567 -5.88 -2.27 27.25
C GLY A 567 -5.25 -3.67 27.15
N HIS A 568 -5.89 -4.72 27.67
CA HIS A 568 -5.38 -6.09 27.60
C HIS A 568 -5.55 -6.70 26.20
N LEU A 569 -4.73 -7.72 25.88
CA LEU A 569 -4.84 -8.48 24.65
C LEU A 569 -6.14 -9.30 24.62
N ILE A 570 -6.95 -9.12 23.58
CA ILE A 570 -8.14 -9.94 23.33
C ILE A 570 -7.66 -11.22 22.63
N TYR A 571 -8.03 -12.39 23.17
CA TYR A 571 -7.69 -13.69 22.60
C TYR A 571 -8.62 -14.06 21.44
N GLN A 572 -8.16 -14.90 20.52
CA GLN A 572 -9.06 -15.42 19.48
C GLN A 572 -10.11 -16.32 20.15
N ASP A 573 -11.37 -15.94 19.99
CA ASP A 573 -12.52 -16.71 20.44
C ASP A 573 -13.57 -16.83 19.32
N PHE A 574 -14.41 -17.86 19.42
CA PHE A 574 -15.46 -18.15 18.46
C PHE A 574 -16.82 -17.77 19.04
N ILE A 575 -17.28 -16.56 18.75
CA ILE A 575 -18.67 -16.17 18.98
C ILE A 575 -19.52 -16.80 17.88
N GLY A 576 -20.13 -17.94 18.18
CA GLY A 576 -21.06 -18.59 17.25
C GLY A 576 -22.27 -17.71 16.96
N ALA A 577 -22.69 -17.67 15.69
CA ALA A 577 -23.72 -16.77 15.17
C ALA A 577 -25.13 -16.99 15.80
N GLN A 578 -25.35 -16.47 17.01
CA GLN A 578 -26.65 -16.55 17.71
C GLN A 578 -27.79 -15.83 16.98
N SER A 579 -27.46 -15.03 15.97
CA SER A 579 -28.37 -14.25 15.10
C SER A 579 -28.15 -14.52 13.60
N GLY A 580 -27.48 -15.62 13.23
CA GLY A 580 -27.39 -16.16 11.86
C GLY A 580 -26.46 -15.43 10.87
N ASN A 581 -26.26 -14.12 11.03
CA ASN A 581 -25.51 -13.28 10.07
C ASN A 581 -24.21 -12.67 10.62
N ASP A 582 -24.01 -12.65 11.94
CA ASP A 582 -22.78 -12.10 12.54
C ASP A 582 -21.68 -13.16 12.56
N TRP A 583 -20.67 -12.99 11.69
CA TRP A 583 -19.55 -13.92 11.49
C TRP A 583 -18.20 -13.24 11.75
N SER A 584 -18.16 -12.45 12.82
CA SER A 584 -17.01 -11.69 13.31
C SER A 584 -15.97 -12.59 14.00
N GLN A 585 -14.74 -12.60 13.49
CA GLN A 585 -13.60 -13.16 14.25
C GLN A 585 -13.01 -12.08 15.15
N HIS A 586 -13.24 -12.22 16.45
CA HIS A 586 -12.66 -11.35 17.46
C HIS A 586 -11.24 -11.79 17.86
N GLY A 587 -10.44 -10.80 18.29
CA GLY A 587 -9.18 -11.04 18.99
C GLY A 587 -7.97 -11.40 18.14
N SER A 588 -6.89 -11.70 18.86
CA SER A 588 -5.52 -11.78 18.36
C SER A 588 -5.19 -13.16 17.82
N ARG A 589 -4.56 -13.21 16.63
CA ARG A 589 -4.31 -14.44 15.85
C ARG A 589 -3.08 -14.30 14.96
N ALA A 590 -2.41 -15.40 14.70
CA ALA A 590 -1.39 -15.52 13.66
C ALA A 590 -2.05 -15.62 12.27
N ILE A 591 -1.43 -15.05 11.24
CA ILE A 591 -1.81 -15.22 9.83
C ILE A 591 -0.64 -15.80 9.02
N ARG A 592 -0.92 -16.71 8.08
CA ARG A 592 0.09 -17.38 7.26
C ARG A 592 0.71 -16.44 6.22
N SER A 593 -0.08 -15.53 5.66
CA SER A 593 0.41 -14.58 4.67
C SER A 593 0.00 -13.17 5.06
N HIS A 594 0.98 -12.32 5.35
CA HIS A 594 0.78 -10.89 5.59
C HIS A 594 0.09 -10.21 4.38
N PRO A 595 -0.89 -9.31 4.57
CA PRO A 595 -1.66 -8.72 3.48
C PRO A 595 -0.80 -7.98 2.45
N GLU A 596 0.22 -7.25 2.88
CA GLU A 596 1.13 -6.51 1.98
C GLU A 596 2.20 -7.43 1.34
N GLY A 597 2.14 -8.74 1.57
CA GLY A 597 3.13 -9.72 1.12
C GLY A 597 4.48 -9.57 1.83
N VAL A 598 5.57 -9.81 1.09
CA VAL A 598 6.96 -9.63 1.54
C VAL A 598 7.65 -8.56 0.68
N ALA A 599 8.45 -7.69 1.31
CA ALA A 599 9.19 -6.62 0.65
C ALA A 599 10.07 -7.13 -0.53
N PRO A 600 10.23 -6.33 -1.61
CA PRO A 600 10.88 -6.79 -2.84
C PRO A 600 12.37 -7.12 -2.66
N GLY A 601 12.69 -8.41 -2.71
CA GLY A 601 14.05 -8.95 -2.66
C GLY A 601 14.57 -9.41 -4.02
N GLY A 602 14.97 -8.46 -4.89
CA GLY A 602 15.63 -8.74 -6.17
C GLY A 602 14.76 -9.46 -7.21
N ASN A 603 15.44 -10.01 -8.25
CA ASN A 603 14.82 -10.71 -9.39
C ASN A 603 14.25 -12.10 -9.07
N ASN A 604 14.31 -12.56 -7.82
CA ASN A 604 13.89 -13.91 -7.46
C ASN A 604 12.37 -14.06 -7.57
N ALA A 605 11.90 -15.16 -8.16
CA ALA A 605 10.48 -15.50 -8.20
C ALA A 605 9.86 -15.50 -6.79
N LEU A 606 8.58 -15.18 -6.66
CA LEU A 606 7.90 -15.23 -5.38
C LEU A 606 7.72 -16.69 -4.94
N LEU A 607 7.78 -16.94 -3.63
CA LEU A 607 7.32 -18.23 -3.09
C LEU A 607 5.82 -18.14 -2.76
N PRO A 608 5.10 -19.29 -2.78
CA PRO A 608 3.76 -19.36 -2.22
C PRO A 608 3.68 -18.76 -0.81
N GLY A 609 2.58 -18.09 -0.50
CA GLY A 609 2.37 -17.38 0.75
C GLY A 609 2.94 -15.96 0.82
N ARG A 610 3.49 -15.42 -0.29
CA ARG A 610 4.15 -14.09 -0.33
C ARG A 610 3.58 -13.10 -1.35
N VAL A 611 2.58 -13.48 -2.14
CA VAL A 611 1.90 -12.57 -3.08
C VAL A 611 1.04 -11.60 -2.29
N ALA A 612 1.25 -10.30 -2.48
CA ALA A 612 0.46 -9.26 -1.83
C ALA A 612 -1.03 -9.48 -2.09
N PHE A 613 -1.85 -9.34 -1.06
CA PHE A 613 -3.29 -9.65 -0.97
C PHE A 613 -3.65 -11.10 -1.29
N MET A 614 -3.35 -11.60 -2.49
CA MET A 614 -3.82 -12.90 -3.00
C MET A 614 -3.36 -14.09 -2.13
N SER A 615 -2.14 -14.07 -1.57
CA SER A 615 -1.70 -15.13 -0.66
C SER A 615 -2.42 -15.10 0.70
N HIS A 616 -2.80 -13.91 1.20
CA HIS A 616 -3.63 -13.80 2.41
C HIS A 616 -5.05 -14.34 2.15
N TRP A 617 -5.60 -13.98 1.00
CA TRP A 617 -6.87 -14.50 0.52
C TRP A 617 -6.87 -16.03 0.37
N TYR A 618 -5.82 -16.62 -0.17
CA TYR A 618 -5.73 -18.07 -0.41
C TYR A 618 -5.40 -18.88 0.86
N TRP A 619 -4.46 -18.41 1.68
CA TRP A 619 -3.96 -19.16 2.84
C TRP A 619 -4.64 -18.81 4.16
N ASP A 620 -5.35 -17.69 4.28
CA ASP A 620 -6.05 -17.29 5.50
C ASP A 620 -7.56 -17.15 5.29
N ALA A 621 -8.01 -16.28 4.38
CA ALA A 621 -9.44 -16.02 4.20
C ALA A 621 -10.22 -17.24 3.65
N LEU A 622 -9.69 -17.94 2.64
CA LEU A 622 -10.31 -19.14 2.08
C LEU A 622 -10.38 -20.30 3.10
N GLN A 623 -9.38 -20.40 3.99
CA GLN A 623 -9.35 -21.44 5.03
C GLN A 623 -10.38 -21.14 6.13
N PHE A 624 -10.59 -19.85 6.45
CA PHE A 624 -11.72 -19.41 7.26
C PHE A 624 -13.07 -19.75 6.59
N PHE A 625 -13.22 -19.51 5.28
CA PHE A 625 -14.45 -19.89 4.58
C PHE A 625 -14.75 -21.38 4.71
N TYR A 626 -13.78 -22.25 4.43
CA TYR A 626 -13.93 -23.70 4.59
C TYR A 626 -14.37 -24.08 6.01
N CYS A 627 -13.66 -23.64 7.04
CA CYS A 627 -13.86 -24.13 8.41
C CYS A 627 -14.94 -23.42 9.21
N CYS A 628 -15.14 -22.12 8.97
CA CYS A 628 -15.89 -21.24 9.87
C CYS A 628 -17.16 -20.65 9.27
N ARG A 629 -17.30 -20.59 7.94
CA ARG A 629 -18.50 -20.03 7.29
C ARG A 629 -19.29 -21.04 6.46
N TRP A 630 -18.63 -22.10 5.97
CA TRP A 630 -19.26 -23.13 5.14
C TRP A 630 -19.41 -24.47 5.86
N SER A 631 -18.50 -24.82 6.78
CA SER A 631 -18.61 -26.01 7.63
C SER A 631 -19.32 -25.75 8.96
N ASN A 632 -19.46 -26.81 9.77
CA ASN A 632 -20.14 -26.76 11.05
C ASN A 632 -19.38 -25.93 12.08
N VAL A 633 -20.16 -25.36 13.01
CA VAL A 633 -19.72 -24.52 14.13
C VAL A 633 -18.40 -24.98 14.79
N GLY A 634 -18.27 -26.27 15.12
CA GLY A 634 -17.10 -26.83 15.80
C GLY A 634 -15.86 -27.06 14.92
N ASP A 635 -15.99 -27.10 13.58
CA ASP A 635 -14.84 -27.29 12.70
C ASP A 635 -13.90 -26.06 12.71
N CYS A 636 -14.44 -24.85 12.97
CA CYS A 636 -13.68 -23.61 13.10
C CYS A 636 -12.70 -23.58 14.29
N PRO A 637 -13.16 -23.74 15.56
CA PRO A 637 -12.26 -23.76 16.71
C PRO A 637 -11.35 -25.00 16.75
N PHE A 638 -11.74 -26.11 16.11
CA PHE A 638 -10.92 -27.33 16.07
C PHE A 638 -9.79 -27.27 15.01
N TYR A 639 -10.08 -26.82 13.78
CA TYR A 639 -9.08 -26.77 12.70
C TYR A 639 -8.49 -25.37 12.50
N PHE A 640 -9.31 -24.37 12.14
CA PHE A 640 -8.79 -23.06 11.74
C PHE A 640 -8.06 -22.34 12.88
N MET A 641 -8.65 -22.27 14.07
CA MET A 641 -8.04 -21.58 15.23
C MET A 641 -6.81 -22.31 15.78
N ASN A 642 -6.71 -23.63 15.60
CA ASN A 642 -5.51 -24.42 15.93
C ASN A 642 -4.32 -24.05 15.03
N GLU A 643 -4.59 -23.81 13.75
CA GLU A 643 -3.58 -23.47 12.73
C GLU A 643 -3.32 -21.96 12.61
N ARG A 644 -4.16 -21.12 13.24
CA ARG A 644 -4.03 -19.65 13.32
C ARG A 644 -4.07 -19.17 14.79
N PRO A 645 -3.20 -19.71 15.66
CA PRO A 645 -3.27 -19.51 17.11
C PRO A 645 -3.06 -18.04 17.50
N THR A 646 -3.52 -17.65 18.69
CA THR A 646 -3.16 -16.36 19.29
C THR A 646 -1.64 -16.29 19.50
N PRO A 647 -0.94 -15.22 19.04
CA PRO A 647 0.50 -15.06 19.24
C PRO A 647 0.86 -14.94 20.73
N LYS A 648 2.08 -15.32 21.08
CA LYS A 648 2.55 -15.37 22.48
C LYS A 648 2.83 -13.98 23.06
N VAL A 649 2.53 -13.81 24.33
CA VAL A 649 2.90 -12.63 25.13
C VAL A 649 4.09 -12.95 26.03
N SER A 650 4.17 -14.18 26.57
CA SER A 650 5.19 -14.59 27.55
C SER A 650 6.63 -14.40 27.07
N THR A 651 6.86 -14.52 25.76
CA THR A 651 8.17 -14.40 25.09
C THR A 651 8.36 -13.07 24.34
N PHE A 652 7.47 -12.09 24.53
CA PHE A 652 7.64 -10.79 23.87
C PHE A 652 8.79 -9.99 24.50
N VAL A 653 9.77 -9.62 23.67
CA VAL A 653 10.88 -8.74 24.06
C VAL A 653 10.60 -7.34 23.52
N ALA A 654 10.38 -6.37 24.40
CA ALA A 654 10.15 -4.97 24.04
C ALA A 654 11.38 -4.31 23.38
N GLY A 655 11.11 -3.32 22.55
CA GLY A 655 12.09 -2.40 21.97
C GLY A 655 12.40 -1.25 22.93
N ARG A 656 12.87 -0.11 22.39
CA ARG A 656 13.07 1.10 23.20
C ARG A 656 12.80 2.39 22.45
N GLY A 657 12.20 3.36 23.16
CA GLY A 657 11.74 4.63 22.62
C GLY A 657 12.64 5.81 22.98
N GLY A 658 12.94 6.66 22.00
CA GLY A 658 13.51 8.01 22.16
C GLY A 658 12.52 9.07 21.63
N GLY A 659 12.63 10.32 22.06
CA GLY A 659 11.58 11.33 21.82
C GLY A 659 12.11 12.74 21.54
N ILE A 660 11.29 13.51 20.81
CA ILE A 660 11.50 14.91 20.44
C ILE A 660 10.16 15.64 20.62
N VAL A 661 10.07 16.60 21.55
CA VAL A 661 8.85 17.35 21.88
C VAL A 661 9.17 18.84 22.10
N GLY A 662 8.33 19.77 21.66
CA GLY A 662 8.45 21.20 22.02
C GLY A 662 9.67 21.95 21.43
N ASP A 663 10.26 22.91 22.16
CA ASP A 663 11.51 23.61 21.79
C ASP A 663 12.76 22.74 22.03
N PRO A 664 13.11 21.92 21.03
CA PRO A 664 13.03 20.47 21.14
C PRO A 664 13.71 19.91 22.40
N HIS A 665 12.87 19.53 23.36
CA HIS A 665 13.23 18.64 24.46
C HIS A 665 13.47 17.25 23.88
N LEU A 666 14.69 16.73 24.04
CA LEU A 666 15.09 15.42 23.54
C LEU A 666 15.25 14.45 24.70
N THR A 667 14.70 13.24 24.55
CA THR A 667 14.94 12.13 25.48
C THR A 667 15.60 10.98 24.74
N SER A 668 16.76 10.55 25.24
CA SER A 668 17.52 9.43 24.65
C SER A 668 16.78 8.09 24.78
N PHE A 669 17.22 7.08 24.03
CA PHE A 669 16.68 5.71 24.16
C PHE A 669 16.86 5.09 25.55
N ASN A 670 17.76 5.61 26.39
CA ASN A 670 17.93 5.14 27.77
C ASN A 670 17.17 6.00 28.80
N GLY A 671 16.40 6.99 28.36
CA GLY A 671 15.55 7.81 29.20
C GLY A 671 16.23 9.03 29.82
N ARG A 672 17.34 9.53 29.24
CA ARG A 672 17.97 10.79 29.69
C ARG A 672 17.40 11.99 28.92
N PRO A 673 16.65 12.91 29.57
CA PRO A 673 16.16 14.12 28.93
C PRO A 673 17.25 15.21 28.89
N TYR A 674 17.27 16.00 27.82
CA TYR A 674 18.11 17.19 27.68
C TYR A 674 17.53 18.18 26.67
N LEU A 675 17.84 19.47 26.85
CA LEU A 675 17.43 20.51 25.91
C LEU A 675 18.33 20.50 24.66
N PHE A 676 17.75 20.19 23.51
CA PHE A 676 18.36 20.48 22.21
C PHE A 676 17.82 21.82 21.68
N ASN A 677 18.59 22.52 20.85
CA ASN A 677 18.23 23.85 20.34
C ASN A 677 19.05 24.23 19.09
N GLY A 678 19.36 23.22 18.27
CA GLY A 678 20.11 23.42 17.03
C GLY A 678 19.26 23.99 15.91
N ILE A 679 19.87 24.78 15.02
CA ILE A 679 19.27 25.22 13.76
C ILE A 679 20.03 24.55 12.62
N GLY A 680 19.28 23.91 11.71
CA GLY A 680 19.82 23.18 10.57
C GLY A 680 19.36 21.73 10.53
N GLU A 681 20.15 20.88 9.88
CA GLU A 681 19.87 19.48 9.64
C GLU A 681 20.84 18.62 10.43
N TYR A 682 20.32 17.63 11.17
CA TYR A 682 21.08 16.83 12.12
C TYR A 682 20.79 15.33 11.95
N TRP A 683 21.75 14.49 12.29
CA TRP A 683 21.54 13.06 12.45
C TRP A 683 20.69 12.80 13.71
N LEU A 684 19.42 12.46 13.54
CA LEU A 684 18.59 11.98 14.65
C LEU A 684 19.03 10.58 15.05
N GLN A 685 19.17 9.71 14.04
CA GLN A 685 19.58 8.33 14.22
C GLN A 685 20.20 7.74 12.95
N ARG A 686 21.30 7.01 13.08
CA ARG A 686 21.82 6.12 12.03
C ARG A 686 22.33 4.80 12.57
N THR A 687 22.44 3.81 11.70
CA THR A 687 23.32 2.65 11.84
C THR A 687 24.35 2.70 10.70
N ASP A 688 25.39 1.88 10.77
CA ASP A 688 26.50 2.00 9.81
C ASP A 688 26.10 1.56 8.38
N ASP A 689 25.34 0.45 8.23
CA ASP A 689 24.91 -0.07 6.92
C ASP A 689 23.43 0.15 6.56
N ASN A 690 22.53 0.11 7.55
CA ASN A 690 21.11 -0.17 7.30
C ASN A 690 20.19 1.06 7.30
N PHE A 691 20.29 1.96 8.28
CA PHE A 691 19.31 3.03 8.50
C PHE A 691 19.95 4.39 8.66
N GLN A 692 19.32 5.40 8.05
CA GLN A 692 19.76 6.79 8.08
C GLN A 692 18.53 7.68 8.30
N VAL A 693 18.49 8.43 9.40
CA VAL A 693 17.39 9.31 9.83
C VAL A 693 17.94 10.67 10.22
N GLN A 694 17.43 11.71 9.57
CA GLN A 694 17.85 13.10 9.76
C GLN A 694 16.65 13.98 10.10
N GLY A 695 16.88 15.01 10.90
CA GLY A 695 15.86 15.96 11.35
C GLY A 695 16.26 17.38 10.98
N ARG A 696 15.33 18.15 10.40
CA ARG A 696 15.52 19.57 10.06
C ARG A 696 14.83 20.40 11.14
N PHE A 697 15.62 21.19 11.86
CA PHE A 697 15.18 22.08 12.91
C PHE A 697 15.33 23.53 12.45
N LEU A 698 14.26 24.31 12.51
CA LEU A 698 14.22 25.73 12.15
C LEU A 698 13.68 26.56 13.31
N ARG A 699 13.81 27.88 13.25
CA ARG A 699 13.10 28.77 14.17
C ARG A 699 11.60 28.65 13.96
N LEU A 700 10.84 28.66 15.05
CA LEU A 700 9.41 28.87 14.99
C LEU A 700 9.12 30.28 14.46
N GLN A 701 8.00 30.46 13.76
CA GLN A 701 7.51 31.78 13.33
C GLN A 701 6.15 32.05 13.98
N PRO A 702 5.87 33.29 14.44
CA PRO A 702 6.73 34.48 14.41
C PRO A 702 7.71 34.60 15.59
N ASN A 703 7.79 33.63 16.50
CA ASN A 703 8.65 33.71 17.69
C ASN A 703 10.02 33.03 17.47
N ASP A 704 10.98 33.83 16.98
CA ASP A 704 12.38 33.46 16.73
C ASP A 704 13.19 32.95 17.94
N ASN A 705 12.64 32.99 19.17
CA ASN A 705 13.35 32.52 20.37
C ASN A 705 13.40 31.00 20.53
N ALA A 706 12.53 30.27 19.81
CA ALA A 706 12.43 28.81 19.88
C ALA A 706 12.80 28.15 18.55
N THR A 707 13.31 26.93 18.64
CA THR A 707 13.56 26.02 17.52
C THR A 707 12.54 24.88 17.52
N VAL A 708 12.21 24.32 16.36
CA VAL A 708 11.23 23.23 16.24
C VAL A 708 11.58 22.29 15.09
N LEU A 709 11.20 21.02 15.20
CA LEU A 709 11.35 20.01 14.14
C LEU A 709 10.29 20.24 13.05
N VAL A 710 10.72 20.55 11.83
CA VAL A 710 9.82 20.85 10.69
C VAL A 710 9.77 19.76 9.63
N ALA A 711 10.80 18.90 9.58
CA ALA A 711 10.86 17.77 8.66
C ALA A 711 11.79 16.66 9.17
N VAL A 712 11.48 15.42 8.81
CA VAL A 712 12.32 14.24 9.02
C VAL A 712 12.59 13.58 7.66
N ALA A 713 13.84 13.20 7.39
CA ALA A 713 14.24 12.49 6.19
C ALA A 713 14.87 11.14 6.51
N VAL A 714 14.47 10.09 5.79
CA VAL A 714 14.88 8.70 6.02
C VAL A 714 15.44 8.04 4.75
N ARG A 715 16.38 7.11 4.92
CA ARG A 715 16.84 6.18 3.89
C ARG A 715 17.17 4.83 4.49
N VAL A 716 16.86 3.76 3.75
CA VAL A 716 17.27 2.37 4.04
C VAL A 716 18.39 1.98 3.06
N ARG A 717 19.55 1.59 3.58
CA ARG A 717 20.76 1.24 2.82
C ARG A 717 21.07 2.30 1.74
N THR A 718 21.24 1.90 0.48
CA THR A 718 21.45 2.77 -0.69
C THR A 718 20.15 3.14 -1.44
N GLY A 719 18.98 2.82 -0.88
CA GLY A 719 17.69 2.99 -1.55
C GLY A 719 17.21 4.43 -1.71
N ALA A 720 15.98 4.57 -2.21
CA ALA A 720 15.28 5.86 -2.29
C ALA A 720 15.18 6.54 -0.92
N THR A 721 15.16 7.86 -0.95
CA THR A 721 15.14 8.72 0.24
C THR A 721 13.75 9.34 0.40
N PHE A 722 13.21 9.37 1.61
CA PHE A 722 11.87 9.87 1.89
C PHE A 722 11.91 10.99 2.92
N GLN A 723 11.34 12.15 2.59
CA GLN A 723 11.17 13.28 3.50
C GLN A 723 9.70 13.43 3.88
N VAL A 724 9.40 13.41 5.17
CA VAL A 724 8.13 13.90 5.72
C VAL A 724 8.33 15.33 6.22
N SER A 725 7.44 16.22 5.82
CA SER A 725 7.36 17.61 6.30
C SER A 725 5.91 17.98 6.58
N VAL A 726 5.66 18.84 7.57
CA VAL A 726 4.31 19.33 7.90
C VAL A 726 4.11 20.75 7.40
N VAL A 727 2.89 21.07 6.97
CA VAL A 727 2.42 22.43 6.68
C VAL A 727 0.97 22.59 7.18
N THR A 728 0.62 23.78 7.64
CA THR A 728 -0.74 24.16 7.99
C THR A 728 -1.52 24.48 6.73
N ALA A 729 -2.67 23.84 6.53
CA ALA A 729 -3.53 24.12 5.38
C ALA A 729 -4.37 25.40 5.63
N ALA A 730 -4.95 25.97 4.57
CA ALA A 730 -5.66 27.26 4.63
C ALA A 730 -6.92 27.28 5.54
N ASN A 731 -7.41 26.10 5.93
CA ASN A 731 -8.48 25.87 6.91
C ASN A 731 -7.96 25.64 8.35
N GLY A 732 -6.66 25.78 8.60
CA GLY A 732 -6.00 25.57 9.90
C GLY A 732 -5.60 24.13 10.23
N SER A 733 -6.07 23.12 9.48
CA SER A 733 -5.72 21.72 9.78
C SER A 733 -4.29 21.38 9.34
N PRO A 734 -3.56 20.52 10.07
CA PRO A 734 -2.26 20.04 9.63
C PRO A 734 -2.37 19.21 8.35
N ARG A 735 -1.35 19.33 7.48
CA ARG A 735 -1.12 18.48 6.31
C ARG A 735 0.33 18.04 6.29
N PHE A 736 0.58 16.73 6.35
CA PHE A 736 1.86 16.17 5.96
C PHE A 736 2.04 16.20 4.43
N ARG A 737 3.27 16.41 3.99
CA ARG A 737 3.75 16.09 2.64
C ARG A 737 4.82 15.02 2.75
N LEU A 738 4.70 13.97 1.97
CA LEU A 738 5.74 12.96 1.76
C LEU A 738 6.41 13.25 0.43
N TYR A 739 7.72 13.48 0.42
CA TYR A 739 8.50 13.58 -0.81
C TYR A 739 9.42 12.36 -0.94
N ARG A 740 9.45 11.75 -2.11
CA ARG A 740 10.43 10.72 -2.50
C ARG A 740 11.52 11.37 -3.34
N ARG A 741 12.77 11.04 -3.06
CA ARG A 741 13.97 11.39 -3.83
C ARG A 741 14.68 10.12 -4.31
N GLU A 742 14.93 10.03 -5.60
CA GLU A 742 15.63 8.90 -6.23
C GLU A 742 17.14 8.94 -5.94
N PRO A 743 17.79 7.77 -5.80
CA PRO A 743 19.22 7.70 -5.46
C PRO A 743 20.11 8.11 -6.65
N ASP A 744 19.81 7.62 -7.86
CA ASP A 744 20.69 7.78 -9.03
C ASP A 744 20.47 9.09 -9.78
N THR A 745 19.20 9.48 -9.96
CA THR A 745 18.78 10.67 -10.74
C THR A 745 18.70 11.93 -9.89
N GLY A 746 18.60 11.80 -8.56
CA GLY A 746 18.25 12.89 -7.65
C GLY A 746 16.84 13.46 -7.84
N TYR A 747 16.01 12.85 -8.71
CA TYR A 747 14.65 13.30 -9.02
C TYR A 747 13.75 13.29 -7.79
N GLN A 748 12.89 14.30 -7.65
CA GLN A 748 12.07 14.56 -6.47
C GLN A 748 10.58 14.57 -6.86
N THR A 749 9.73 13.90 -6.07
CA THR A 749 8.28 13.83 -6.31
C THR A 749 7.50 13.84 -4.99
N GLU A 750 6.39 14.59 -4.91
CA GLU A 750 5.45 14.50 -3.79
C GLU A 750 4.57 13.24 -3.98
N ILE A 751 4.41 12.46 -2.91
CA ILE A 751 3.62 11.23 -2.86
C ILE A 751 2.30 11.53 -2.15
N SER A 752 1.19 11.38 -2.87
CA SER A 752 -0.16 11.48 -2.29
C SER A 752 -0.46 10.26 -1.42
N LEU A 753 -0.45 10.45 -0.10
CA LEU A 753 -0.90 9.44 0.87
C LEU A 753 -2.42 9.43 1.00
N THR A 754 -2.96 8.34 1.54
CA THR A 754 -4.39 8.19 1.88
C THR A 754 -4.48 7.66 3.30
N VAL A 755 -5.37 8.24 4.12
CA VAL A 755 -5.50 7.85 5.53
C VAL A 755 -5.78 6.35 5.64
N GLY A 756 -5.04 5.70 6.53
CA GLY A 756 -5.10 4.28 6.82
C GLY A 756 -4.33 3.36 5.86
N ARG A 757 -3.93 3.83 4.66
CA ARG A 757 -3.28 3.01 3.63
C ARG A 757 -1.75 3.19 3.66
N PRO A 758 -0.96 2.11 3.79
CA PRO A 758 0.49 2.20 3.76
C PRO A 758 1.03 2.40 2.33
N TYR A 759 2.09 3.20 2.24
CA TYR A 759 2.96 3.30 1.08
C TYR A 759 4.24 2.52 1.36
N ILE A 760 4.68 1.65 0.44
CA ILE A 760 5.79 0.70 0.68
C ILE A 760 6.79 0.75 -0.48
N GLU A 761 8.07 0.97 -0.16
CA GLU A 761 9.19 0.88 -1.11
C GLU A 761 10.53 0.62 -0.38
N GLY A 762 11.35 -0.32 -0.88
CA GLY A 762 12.78 -0.41 -0.52
C GLY A 762 13.11 -0.75 0.95
N GLY A 763 12.13 -1.20 1.73
CA GLY A 763 12.24 -1.40 3.19
C GLY A 763 11.69 -0.26 4.03
N VAL A 764 11.19 0.81 3.40
CA VAL A 764 10.45 1.91 4.03
C VAL A 764 8.94 1.67 3.85
N THR A 765 8.20 1.77 4.95
CA THR A 765 6.73 1.80 4.97
C THR A 765 6.28 3.11 5.59
N VAL A 766 5.42 3.88 4.91
CA VAL A 766 4.84 5.14 5.41
C VAL A 766 3.33 5.02 5.49
N LEU A 767 2.77 5.19 6.69
CA LEU A 767 1.34 5.09 6.98
C LEU A 767 0.82 6.44 7.51
N LEU A 768 -0.09 7.08 6.79
CA LEU A 768 -0.86 8.21 7.31
C LEU A 768 -1.97 7.68 8.21
N ALA A 769 -1.74 7.64 9.52
CA ALA A 769 -2.66 7.01 10.48
C ALA A 769 -3.88 7.89 10.81
N SER A 770 -3.70 9.21 10.78
CA SER A 770 -4.73 10.25 10.88
C SER A 770 -4.26 11.50 10.11
N LEU A 771 -4.98 12.63 10.23
CA LEU A 771 -4.52 13.90 9.61
C LEU A 771 -3.33 14.52 10.35
N ASP A 772 -3.24 14.25 11.65
CA ASP A 772 -2.25 14.76 12.60
C ASP A 772 -1.12 13.77 12.92
N ASN A 773 -1.27 12.47 12.63
CA ASN A 773 -0.23 11.45 12.84
C ASN A 773 0.13 10.66 11.58
N ILE A 774 1.43 10.57 11.30
CA ILE A 774 2.04 9.77 10.23
C ILE A 774 3.17 8.91 10.81
N VAL A 775 3.20 7.64 10.45
CA VAL A 775 4.13 6.64 10.96
C VAL A 775 5.07 6.21 9.84
N VAL A 776 6.37 6.21 10.09
CA VAL A 776 7.41 5.74 9.16
C VAL A 776 8.14 4.56 9.79
N GLN A 777 7.95 3.36 9.23
CA GLN A 777 8.68 2.15 9.64
C GLN A 777 9.80 1.85 8.65
N LEU A 778 11.01 1.63 9.17
CA LEU A 778 12.20 1.23 8.44
C LEU A 778 12.51 -0.23 8.78
N SER A 779 12.85 -1.03 7.76
CA SER A 779 13.11 -2.47 7.89
C SER A 779 14.29 -2.92 7.04
N SER A 780 15.15 -3.76 7.60
CA SER A 780 16.26 -4.42 6.91
C SER A 780 16.61 -5.69 7.68
N ASN A 781 16.30 -6.85 7.10
CA ASN A 781 16.43 -8.16 7.74
C ASN A 781 15.63 -8.20 9.08
N ASP A 782 16.26 -8.57 10.18
CA ASP A 782 15.71 -8.56 11.55
C ASP A 782 15.72 -7.16 12.20
N GLN A 783 16.47 -6.20 11.65
CA GLN A 783 16.61 -4.84 12.17
C GLN A 783 15.47 -3.94 11.72
N SER A 784 15.07 -3.02 12.60
CA SER A 784 13.97 -2.10 12.32
C SER A 784 13.86 -0.91 13.25
N MET A 785 13.27 0.17 12.74
CA MET A 785 13.05 1.42 13.44
C MET A 785 11.68 1.98 13.08
N GLY A 786 10.92 2.46 14.06
CA GLY A 786 9.66 3.17 13.86
C GLY A 786 9.85 4.64 14.18
N ILE A 787 9.14 5.52 13.46
CA ILE A 787 9.15 6.97 13.68
C ILE A 787 7.71 7.45 13.59
N ASP A 788 7.11 7.78 14.72
CA ASP A 788 5.76 8.32 14.83
C ASP A 788 5.86 9.84 14.90
N LEU A 789 5.35 10.52 13.87
CA LEU A 789 5.38 11.97 13.75
C LEU A 789 3.98 12.53 14.04
N TYR A 790 3.92 13.56 14.87
CA TYR A 790 2.67 14.20 15.29
C TYR A 790 2.73 15.69 14.98
N ALA A 791 1.89 16.16 14.07
CA ALA A 791 1.76 17.57 13.75
C ALA A 791 1.23 18.36 14.96
N ALA A 792 1.73 19.57 15.15
CA ALA A 792 1.17 20.52 16.10
C ALA A 792 -0.10 21.17 15.53
N ASP A 793 -1.12 21.34 16.37
CA ASP A 793 -2.39 21.94 15.95
C ASP A 793 -2.21 23.44 15.67
N GLY A 794 -2.54 23.83 14.43
CA GLY A 794 -2.42 25.19 13.90
C GLY A 794 -0.99 25.69 13.63
N MET A 795 0.04 24.84 13.65
CA MET A 795 1.45 25.26 13.56
C MET A 795 2.30 24.37 12.62
N ASP A 796 3.25 24.97 11.92
CA ASP A 796 4.16 24.31 10.96
C ASP A 796 5.33 23.54 11.63
N TYR A 797 5.05 22.72 12.64
CA TYR A 797 6.04 21.83 13.26
C TYR A 797 5.45 20.49 13.74
N MET A 798 6.34 19.54 14.04
CA MET A 798 5.97 18.20 14.52
C MET A 798 6.76 17.78 15.76
N ASN A 799 6.15 16.94 16.58
CA ASN A 799 6.80 16.13 17.60
C ASN A 799 7.14 14.76 16.97
N ALA A 800 8.16 14.06 17.49
CA ALA A 800 8.59 12.78 16.94
C ALA A 800 8.96 11.77 18.03
N PHE A 801 8.38 10.57 17.98
CA PHE A 801 8.77 9.44 18.81
C PHE A 801 9.45 8.40 17.93
N VAL A 802 10.57 7.84 18.38
CA VAL A 802 11.38 6.89 17.60
C VAL A 802 11.50 5.60 18.40
N ALA A 803 11.08 4.48 17.81
CA ALA A 803 11.15 3.16 18.41
C ALA A 803 12.25 2.30 17.74
N LEU A 804 13.08 1.62 18.53
CA LEU A 804 14.07 0.64 18.06
C LEU A 804 13.64 -0.78 18.39
N SER A 805 13.81 -1.74 17.47
CA SER A 805 13.73 -3.17 17.83
C SER A 805 14.95 -3.61 18.64
N ALA A 806 14.82 -4.69 19.41
CA ALA A 806 15.90 -5.28 20.21
C ALA A 806 17.19 -5.56 19.40
N SER A 807 17.05 -5.88 18.12
CA SER A 807 18.13 -6.08 17.13
C SER A 807 18.97 -4.83 16.80
N LEU A 808 18.62 -3.64 17.32
CA LEU A 808 19.38 -2.39 17.15
C LEU A 808 20.13 -1.92 18.42
N LYS A 809 20.06 -2.69 19.52
CA LYS A 809 20.81 -2.39 20.74
C LYS A 809 22.32 -2.38 20.45
N GLY A 810 23.03 -1.33 20.86
CA GLY A 810 24.47 -1.15 20.64
C GLY A 810 24.88 -0.75 19.21
N LEU A 811 23.95 -0.66 18.25
CA LEU A 811 24.26 -0.41 16.83
C LEU A 811 23.90 1.01 16.36
N THR A 812 23.47 1.86 17.29
CA THR A 812 22.85 3.16 17.03
C THR A 812 23.80 4.32 17.37
N ARG A 813 23.84 5.36 16.51
CA ARG A 813 24.51 6.67 16.75
C ARG A 813 23.66 7.83 16.21
N GLY A 814 23.63 8.97 16.89
CA GLY A 814 22.78 10.13 16.53
C GLY A 814 22.33 10.90 17.77
N LEU A 815 21.59 12.00 17.61
CA LEU A 815 21.12 12.83 18.73
C LEU A 815 20.32 12.05 19.80
N LEU A 816 19.55 11.02 19.43
CA LEU A 816 18.80 10.20 20.39
C LEU A 816 19.69 9.20 21.18
N GLY A 817 21.00 9.19 20.93
CA GLY A 817 21.98 8.35 21.59
C GLY A 817 21.96 6.89 21.11
N GLN A 818 22.71 6.04 21.82
CA GLN A 818 22.75 4.61 21.61
C GLN A 818 21.96 3.90 22.70
N TRP A 819 21.04 2.99 22.35
CA TRP A 819 20.51 2.07 23.35
C TRP A 819 21.59 1.08 23.79
N THR A 820 22.02 1.17 25.05
CA THR A 820 23.11 0.38 25.64
C THR A 820 22.81 0.07 27.11
N ASP A 821 23.55 -0.88 27.69
CA ASP A 821 23.57 -1.11 29.14
C ASP A 821 24.59 -0.20 29.86
N ASP A 822 25.61 0.28 29.13
CA ASP A 822 26.63 1.24 29.58
C ASP A 822 26.09 2.68 29.42
N VAL A 823 25.08 3.01 30.23
CA VAL A 823 24.28 4.25 30.08
C VAL A 823 25.10 5.54 30.22
N ASP A 824 26.25 5.53 30.89
CA ASP A 824 27.11 6.72 30.99
C ASP A 824 27.92 7.00 29.72
N ASN A 825 27.94 6.05 28.78
CA ASN A 825 28.57 6.17 27.47
C ASN A 825 27.58 6.08 26.30
N GLU A 826 26.28 6.31 26.54
CA GLU A 826 25.24 6.23 25.50
C GLU A 826 25.37 7.30 24.39
N PHE A 827 26.01 8.43 24.67
CA PHE A 827 26.15 9.54 23.72
C PHE A 827 27.41 9.39 22.87
N VAL A 828 27.28 8.56 21.83
CA VAL A 828 28.31 8.37 20.80
C VAL A 828 28.02 9.31 19.62
N ASP A 829 29.00 10.14 19.25
CA ASP A 829 28.86 11.07 18.12
C ASP A 829 28.87 10.35 16.75
N VAL A 830 28.74 11.13 15.67
CA VAL A 830 28.74 10.60 14.30
C VAL A 830 30.06 9.94 13.89
N ASN A 831 31.19 10.31 14.50
CA ASN A 831 32.52 9.76 14.23
C ASN A 831 32.79 8.48 15.04
N GLY A 832 32.18 8.36 16.21
CA GLY A 832 32.42 7.29 17.19
C GLY A 832 32.97 7.77 18.53
N ASP A 833 33.12 9.08 18.75
CA ASP A 833 33.60 9.63 20.03
C ASP A 833 32.52 9.46 21.11
N LYS A 834 32.86 8.83 22.23
CA LYS A 834 32.03 8.80 23.46
C LYS A 834 32.08 10.18 24.13
N ILE A 835 30.93 10.85 24.28
CA ILE A 835 30.81 12.16 24.94
C ILE A 835 30.14 11.99 26.31
N ALA A 836 30.76 12.52 27.37
CA ALA A 836 30.22 12.44 28.71
C ALA A 836 28.93 13.27 28.85
N PHE A 837 27.83 12.65 29.31
CA PHE A 837 26.56 13.33 29.48
C PHE A 837 26.64 14.45 30.52
N ARG A 838 26.27 15.67 30.12
CA ARG A 838 26.04 16.81 31.02
C ARG A 838 24.77 17.54 30.54
N PRO A 839 23.60 17.27 31.15
CA PRO A 839 22.34 17.86 30.69
C PRO A 839 22.43 19.38 30.77
N ASN A 840 21.94 20.05 29.72
CA ASN A 840 21.85 21.51 29.61
C ASN A 840 23.19 22.25 29.83
N ALA A 841 24.31 21.57 29.61
CA ALA A 841 25.64 22.18 29.61
C ALA A 841 26.05 22.61 28.20
N THR A 842 26.55 23.84 28.07
CA THR A 842 27.14 24.40 26.85
C THR A 842 28.18 23.45 26.22
N GLU A 843 29.00 22.81 27.06
CA GLU A 843 30.03 21.86 26.63
C GLU A 843 29.44 20.62 25.96
N PHE A 844 28.36 20.04 26.50
CA PHE A 844 27.68 18.90 25.90
C PHE A 844 27.02 19.28 24.57
N HIS A 845 26.44 20.49 24.49
CA HIS A 845 25.90 20.99 23.24
C HIS A 845 26.97 21.11 22.14
N TYR A 846 28.17 21.63 22.44
CA TYR A 846 29.23 21.71 21.43
C TYR A 846 29.91 20.36 21.14
N GLN A 847 30.22 19.56 22.17
CA GLN A 847 30.91 18.28 22.00
C GLN A 847 30.05 17.18 21.36
N PHE A 848 28.73 17.19 21.58
CA PHE A 848 27.81 16.17 21.06
C PHE A 848 26.79 16.75 20.07
N CYS A 849 25.94 17.70 20.50
CA CYS A 849 24.79 18.13 19.69
C CYS A 849 25.22 18.80 18.37
N LYS A 850 26.19 19.72 18.42
CA LYS A 850 26.74 20.41 17.24
C LYS A 850 27.51 19.47 16.31
N LYS A 851 28.23 18.47 16.85
CA LYS A 851 28.91 17.43 16.06
C LYS A 851 27.95 16.54 15.27
N ASN A 852 26.69 16.39 15.71
CA ASN A 852 25.67 15.63 14.98
C ASN A 852 25.04 16.43 13.81
N GLN A 853 25.43 17.69 13.58
CA GLN A 853 24.96 18.49 12.45
C GLN A 853 25.54 18.00 11.12
N LEU A 854 24.78 18.10 10.04
CA LEU A 854 25.27 17.88 8.68
C LEU A 854 26.20 19.01 8.25
N THR A 855 27.38 18.66 7.73
CA THR A 855 28.40 19.61 7.28
C THR A 855 28.41 19.82 5.76
N THR A 856 27.82 18.90 4.98
CA THR A 856 27.74 18.99 3.50
C THR A 856 26.35 18.62 2.99
N VAL A 857 25.98 19.18 1.83
CA VAL A 857 24.68 18.89 1.21
C VAL A 857 24.55 17.46 0.68
N ASP A 858 25.67 16.80 0.38
CA ASP A 858 25.68 15.43 -0.15
C ASP A 858 25.48 14.38 0.94
N ALA A 859 25.83 14.72 2.19
CA ALA A 859 25.38 13.97 3.36
C ALA A 859 23.88 14.15 3.65
N SER A 860 23.22 15.18 3.08
CA SER A 860 21.81 15.45 3.35
C SER A 860 20.87 14.60 2.50
N LEU A 861 19.95 13.94 3.21
CA LEU A 861 18.81 13.21 2.67
C LEU A 861 17.70 14.14 2.18
N PHE A 862 17.62 15.36 2.72
CA PHE A 862 16.50 16.26 2.46
C PHE A 862 16.34 16.68 0.99
N VAL A 863 15.12 17.11 0.70
CA VAL A 863 14.63 17.65 -0.57
C VAL A 863 14.85 19.17 -0.56
N TYR A 864 15.18 19.75 -1.72
CA TYR A 864 15.46 21.18 -1.88
C TYR A 864 14.93 21.71 -3.20
N GLU A 865 14.06 22.71 -3.11
CA GLU A 865 13.44 23.38 -4.25
C GLU A 865 14.38 24.48 -4.78
N GLY A 866 15.38 24.07 -5.56
CA GLY A 866 16.36 24.97 -6.21
C GLY A 866 17.82 24.55 -5.99
N SER A 867 18.72 25.52 -5.81
CA SER A 867 20.14 25.24 -5.57
C SER A 867 20.34 24.56 -4.21
N ARG A 868 20.53 23.23 -4.23
CA ARG A 868 20.76 22.40 -3.02
C ARG A 868 21.78 23.05 -2.08
N ASN A 869 22.95 23.46 -2.60
CA ASN A 869 24.00 24.14 -1.82
C ASN A 869 23.49 25.40 -1.10
N ASN A 870 22.86 26.32 -1.82
CA ASN A 870 22.45 27.60 -1.25
C ASN A 870 21.34 27.45 -0.20
N ILE A 871 20.48 26.44 -0.37
CA ILE A 871 19.36 26.18 0.55
C ILE A 871 19.84 25.37 1.77
N PHE A 872 20.69 24.37 1.58
CA PHE A 872 21.40 23.67 2.67
C PHE A 872 22.18 24.66 3.55
N LEU A 873 22.94 25.59 2.96
CA LEU A 873 23.68 26.63 3.68
C LEU A 873 22.75 27.68 4.33
N ARG A 874 21.52 27.88 3.82
CA ARG A 874 20.52 28.75 4.47
C ARG A 874 19.98 28.11 5.75
N TYR A 875 19.68 26.81 5.73
CA TYR A 875 19.19 26.09 6.91
C TYR A 875 20.32 25.81 7.91
N ASN A 876 21.50 25.39 7.44
CA ASN A 876 22.68 25.11 8.26
C ASN A 876 23.59 26.34 8.44
N ARG A 877 23.01 27.53 8.62
CA ARG A 877 23.78 28.68 9.09
C ARG A 877 24.24 28.44 10.52
N ASP A 878 25.49 28.76 10.83
CA ASP A 878 25.95 28.80 12.21
C ASP A 878 25.15 29.85 13.01
N PHE A 879 24.28 29.36 13.88
CA PHE A 879 23.58 30.19 14.86
C PHE A 879 24.54 30.51 16.00
N VAL A 880 25.31 31.58 15.82
CA VAL A 880 26.18 32.16 16.86
C VAL A 880 25.43 33.31 17.55
N GLU A 881 24.42 32.96 18.34
CA GLU A 881 23.90 33.81 19.40
C GLU A 881 23.74 32.97 20.68
N PRO A 882 23.95 33.54 21.87
CA PRO A 882 24.60 32.77 22.91
C PRO A 882 23.67 31.93 23.78
N TYR A 883 24.17 30.75 24.15
CA TYR A 883 23.67 29.88 25.22
C TYR A 883 23.54 30.62 26.57
N GLU A 884 24.23 31.76 26.72
CA GLU A 884 24.14 32.70 27.85
C GLU A 884 22.70 33.18 28.12
N ARG A 885 21.83 33.30 27.11
CA ARG A 885 20.41 33.62 27.32
C ARG A 885 19.62 32.48 28.00
N LYS A 886 20.21 31.28 28.17
CA LYS A 886 19.57 30.11 28.81
C LYS A 886 20.09 29.77 30.21
N ALA A 887 20.89 30.64 30.84
CA ALA A 887 21.31 30.52 32.26
C ALA A 887 20.17 30.69 33.31
N VAL A 888 18.91 30.54 32.90
CA VAL A 888 17.69 30.88 33.66
C VAL A 888 17.08 29.68 34.38
N PHE A 889 17.36 28.45 33.92
CA PHE A 889 16.77 27.21 34.42
C PHE A 889 17.84 26.23 34.91
N SER A 890 18.30 26.41 36.15
CA SER A 890 18.57 25.26 37.00
C SER A 890 17.24 24.66 37.47
N ALA A 891 17.27 23.43 38.01
CA ALA A 891 16.06 22.74 38.49
C ALA A 891 15.34 23.50 39.64
N ASP A 892 16.02 24.44 40.29
CA ASP A 892 15.53 25.20 41.44
C ASP A 892 14.44 26.23 41.08
N ASN A 893 14.33 26.61 39.80
CA ASN A 893 13.41 27.65 39.30
C ASN A 893 12.13 27.11 38.60
N ILE A 894 11.85 25.80 38.73
CA ILE A 894 10.67 25.15 38.13
C ILE A 894 9.46 25.15 39.09
N ASN A 895 9.29 26.22 39.87
CA ASN A 895 8.03 26.48 40.57
C ASN A 895 7.08 27.21 39.60
N PRO A 896 5.94 26.61 39.19
CA PRO A 896 4.98 27.24 38.30
C PRO A 896 4.16 28.31 39.04
N HIS A 897 3.92 29.45 38.39
CA HIS A 897 3.12 30.53 38.95
C HIS A 897 2.04 31.02 37.97
N GLY A 898 0.82 31.27 38.48
CA GLY A 898 -0.29 31.79 37.70
C GLY A 898 -0.69 30.89 36.52
N GLU A 899 -0.63 31.45 35.31
CA GLU A 899 -1.01 30.80 34.05
C GLU A 899 -0.21 29.52 33.74
N GLU A 900 1.02 29.42 34.26
CA GLU A 900 1.87 28.23 34.16
C GLU A 900 1.24 27.05 34.91
N GLN A 901 0.70 27.28 36.11
CA GLN A 901 0.10 26.23 36.94
C GLN A 901 -1.19 25.68 36.31
N SER A 902 -1.98 26.53 35.63
CA SER A 902 -3.19 26.12 34.93
C SER A 902 -2.93 25.46 33.57
N THR A 903 -1.86 25.87 32.87
CA THR A 903 -1.52 25.34 31.53
C THR A 903 -0.70 24.07 31.62
N CYS A 904 0.36 24.09 32.43
CA CYS A 904 1.40 23.05 32.46
C CYS A 904 1.33 22.10 33.66
N GLN A 905 0.55 22.44 34.68
CA GLN A 905 0.54 21.74 35.97
C GLN A 905 1.95 21.69 36.58
N SER A 906 2.66 20.55 36.49
CA SER A 906 4.05 20.37 36.92
C SER A 906 4.97 19.83 35.80
N ASN A 907 4.52 19.82 34.54
CA ASN A 907 5.32 19.38 33.41
C ASN A 907 6.39 20.45 33.05
N ALA A 908 7.67 20.09 33.19
CA ALA A 908 8.79 21.02 33.02
C ALA A 908 8.94 21.52 31.57
N ASP A 909 8.80 20.64 30.59
CA ASP A 909 8.89 20.92 29.16
C ASP A 909 7.88 22.01 28.75
N CYS A 910 6.63 21.87 29.22
CA CYS A 910 5.57 22.86 29.05
C CYS A 910 5.89 24.20 29.74
N ILE A 911 6.40 24.19 30.97
CA ILE A 911 6.76 25.43 31.69
C ILE A 911 7.88 26.18 30.94
N PHE A 912 8.83 25.43 30.37
CA PHE A 912 9.88 25.99 29.52
C PHE A 912 9.30 26.57 28.22
N ASP A 913 8.53 25.80 27.46
CA ASP A 913 7.92 26.23 26.21
C ASP A 913 6.96 27.42 26.42
N LEU A 914 6.23 27.49 27.53
CA LEU A 914 5.40 28.64 27.85
C LEU A 914 6.24 29.91 28.08
N ARG A 915 7.35 29.79 28.82
CA ARG A 915 8.26 30.92 29.11
C ARG A 915 9.05 31.39 27.87
N VAL A 916 9.41 30.48 26.95
CA VAL A 916 10.17 30.80 25.72
C VAL A 916 9.26 31.18 24.55
N MET A 917 8.23 30.37 24.25
CA MET A 917 7.33 30.59 23.12
C MET A 917 6.22 31.60 23.40
N GLN A 918 5.91 31.88 24.68
CA GLN A 918 4.85 32.80 25.12
C GLN A 918 3.47 32.45 24.53
N ASN A 919 3.19 31.16 24.40
CA ASN A 919 1.99 30.63 23.76
C ASN A 919 1.43 29.43 24.54
N THR A 920 0.29 29.62 25.20
CA THR A 920 -0.39 28.59 26.01
C THR A 920 -0.94 27.42 25.19
N ASN A 921 -1.25 27.62 23.90
CA ASN A 921 -1.66 26.51 23.03
C ASN A 921 -0.49 25.54 22.78
N ILE A 922 0.69 26.09 22.44
CA ILE A 922 1.88 25.27 22.20
C ILE A 922 2.34 24.59 23.48
N ALA A 923 2.47 25.33 24.58
CA ALA A 923 2.86 24.75 25.86
C ALA A 923 1.96 23.59 26.28
N ARG A 924 0.63 23.74 26.15
CA ARG A 924 -0.35 22.67 26.40
C ARG A 924 -0.10 21.43 25.51
N GLN A 925 0.16 21.62 24.21
CA GLN A 925 0.49 20.50 23.31
C GLN A 925 1.82 19.83 23.69
N THR A 926 2.83 20.61 24.11
CA THR A 926 4.10 20.10 24.65
C THR A 926 3.87 19.25 25.91
N ARG A 927 3.04 19.69 26.86
CA ARG A 927 2.62 18.87 28.01
C ARG A 927 2.01 17.55 27.55
N GLU A 928 0.98 17.62 26.70
CA GLU A 928 0.19 16.46 26.27
C GLU A 928 1.05 15.43 25.52
N LYS A 929 2.00 15.88 24.69
CA LYS A 929 2.95 14.99 23.98
C LYS A 929 4.11 14.51 24.85
N SER A 930 4.55 15.28 25.84
CA SER A 930 5.54 14.86 26.85
C SER A 930 4.95 13.76 27.76
N GLU A 931 3.70 13.90 28.19
CA GLU A 931 2.97 12.91 29.00
C GLU A 931 2.64 11.63 28.20
N GLU A 932 2.25 11.76 26.92
CA GLU A 932 2.05 10.61 26.01
C GLU A 932 3.36 9.86 25.77
N PHE A 933 4.47 10.57 25.50
CA PHE A 933 5.79 9.97 25.31
C PHE A 933 6.27 9.25 26.57
N GLY A 934 6.21 9.90 27.74
CA GLY A 934 6.63 9.31 29.01
C GLY A 934 5.86 8.03 29.33
N SER A 935 4.56 8.00 29.03
CA SER A 935 3.71 6.81 29.17
C SER A 935 4.15 5.66 28.25
N MET A 936 4.44 5.95 26.98
CA MET A 936 4.94 4.94 26.03
C MET A 936 6.36 4.47 26.35
N GLN A 937 7.26 5.36 26.76
CA GLN A 937 8.63 4.99 27.15
C GLN A 937 8.63 4.14 28.44
N ALA A 938 7.75 4.44 29.41
CA ALA A 938 7.55 3.58 30.58
C ALA A 938 7.07 2.18 30.21
N SER A 939 6.10 2.07 29.29
CA SER A 939 5.56 0.78 28.82
C SER A 939 6.53 -0.01 27.92
N ALA A 940 7.41 0.66 27.17
CA ALA A 940 8.49 0.02 26.43
C ALA A 940 9.60 -0.51 27.36
N ASN A 941 9.89 0.19 28.47
CA ASN A 941 10.80 -0.29 29.51
C ASN A 941 10.20 -1.42 30.38
N GLU A 942 8.91 -1.76 30.23
CA GLU A 942 8.22 -2.76 31.02
C GLU A 942 8.53 -4.19 30.52
N THR A 943 9.23 -4.98 31.35
CA THR A 943 9.51 -6.39 31.06
C THR A 943 8.23 -7.24 31.07
N VAL A 944 7.79 -7.66 29.88
CA VAL A 944 6.61 -8.53 29.66
C VAL A 944 6.88 -9.97 30.11
N VAL A 945 8.12 -10.44 29.92
CA VAL A 945 8.59 -11.74 30.40
C VAL A 945 8.38 -11.83 31.91
N GLY A 946 7.55 -12.78 32.35
CA GLY A 946 7.17 -12.91 33.76
C GLY A 946 6.01 -12.02 34.23
N ARG A 947 5.21 -11.43 33.33
CA ARG A 947 3.94 -10.74 33.65
C ARG A 947 2.67 -11.41 33.13
N TYR A 948 2.78 -12.24 32.09
CA TYR A 948 1.64 -12.88 31.43
C TYR A 948 1.87 -14.37 31.20
N CYS A 949 0.82 -15.17 31.29
CA CYS A 949 0.73 -16.50 30.70
C CYS A 949 0.14 -16.42 29.29
N ASP A 950 0.58 -17.29 28.38
CA ASP A 950 -0.04 -17.41 27.05
C ASP A 950 -1.40 -18.15 27.12
N LYS A 951 -2.25 -18.00 26.09
CA LYS A 951 -3.44 -18.84 25.92
C LYS A 951 -3.02 -20.33 25.96
N PRO A 952 -3.63 -21.18 26.81
CA PRO A 952 -3.28 -22.60 26.88
C PRO A 952 -3.35 -23.27 25.50
N ALA A 953 -2.35 -24.10 25.19
CA ALA A 953 -2.19 -24.76 23.89
C ALA A 953 -3.13 -25.96 23.69
N VAL A 954 -4.40 -25.81 24.07
CA VAL A 954 -5.47 -26.80 23.94
C VAL A 954 -6.28 -26.47 22.69
N ARG A 955 -6.45 -27.46 21.79
CA ARG A 955 -7.27 -27.33 20.59
C ARG A 955 -8.72 -27.03 20.97
N GLY A 956 -9.41 -26.19 20.21
CA GLY A 956 -10.84 -25.93 20.45
C GLY A 956 -11.18 -25.17 21.73
N LEU A 957 -10.19 -24.66 22.47
CA LEU A 957 -10.38 -23.93 23.73
C LEU A 957 -10.95 -22.52 23.49
N THR A 958 -12.08 -22.23 24.13
CA THR A 958 -12.64 -20.88 24.27
C THR A 958 -12.10 -20.21 25.54
N LEU A 959 -11.99 -18.88 25.53
CA LEU A 959 -11.68 -18.06 26.69
C LEU A 959 -12.61 -16.83 26.66
N PRO A 960 -13.03 -16.29 27.82
CA PRO A 960 -13.70 -14.99 27.87
C PRO A 960 -12.86 -13.90 27.18
N ALA A 961 -13.48 -13.06 26.37
CA ALA A 961 -12.77 -12.04 25.59
C ALA A 961 -12.14 -10.92 26.43
N ASP A 962 -12.59 -10.77 27.69
CA ASP A 962 -12.25 -9.74 28.66
C ASP A 962 -11.20 -10.16 29.72
N ILE A 963 -10.68 -11.39 29.66
CA ILE A 963 -9.78 -11.92 30.69
C ILE A 963 -8.30 -11.52 30.46
N ALA A 964 -7.69 -10.87 31.45
CA ALA A 964 -6.26 -10.66 31.49
C ALA A 964 -5.54 -11.90 32.05
N LEU A 965 -4.67 -12.55 31.27
CA LEU A 965 -3.91 -13.74 31.66
C LEU A 965 -2.64 -13.38 32.47
N THR A 966 -2.79 -12.59 33.53
CA THR A 966 -1.70 -12.15 34.42
C THR A 966 -1.52 -13.09 35.63
N GLU A 967 -0.52 -12.84 36.48
CA GLU A 967 -0.32 -13.57 37.73
C GLU A 967 -1.61 -13.59 38.60
N GLY A 968 -1.98 -14.77 39.10
CA GLY A 968 -3.21 -15.02 39.84
C GLY A 968 -4.48 -15.17 38.99
N ALA A 969 -4.41 -15.00 37.66
CA ALA A 969 -5.55 -15.24 36.77
C ALA A 969 -5.93 -16.72 36.78
N ARG A 970 -7.23 -17.01 36.96
CA ARG A 970 -7.79 -18.36 36.94
C ARG A 970 -8.65 -18.58 35.70
N VAL A 971 -8.36 -19.65 34.98
CA VAL A 971 -9.07 -20.06 33.76
C VAL A 971 -9.70 -21.42 34.01
N GLN A 972 -11.02 -21.52 33.84
CA GLN A 972 -11.70 -22.80 33.72
C GLN A 972 -11.58 -23.29 32.28
N LEU A 973 -10.95 -24.45 32.07
CA LEU A 973 -10.77 -25.03 30.73
C LEU A 973 -12.14 -25.43 30.17
N SER A 974 -12.50 -24.86 29.02
CA SER A 974 -13.79 -25.05 28.38
C SER A 974 -13.65 -25.10 26.86
N CYS A 975 -14.42 -25.98 26.23
CA CYS A 975 -14.41 -26.17 24.80
C CYS A 975 -15.41 -25.21 24.13
N ALA A 976 -15.05 -24.70 22.97
CA ALA A 976 -15.92 -23.86 22.15
C ALA A 976 -17.24 -24.58 21.79
N PRO A 977 -18.33 -23.84 21.49
CA PRO A 977 -19.63 -24.42 21.19
C PRO A 977 -19.58 -25.56 20.17
N THR A 978 -20.36 -26.62 20.40
CA THR A 978 -20.43 -27.89 19.63
C THR A 978 -19.19 -28.80 19.68
N LEU A 979 -18.14 -28.45 20.43
CA LEU A 979 -17.07 -29.38 20.81
C LEU A 979 -17.37 -30.02 22.19
N HIS A 980 -16.87 -31.25 22.40
CA HIS A 980 -16.97 -31.97 23.66
C HIS A 980 -15.61 -32.08 24.33
N ALA A 981 -15.56 -31.84 25.65
CA ALA A 981 -14.34 -32.05 26.42
C ALA A 981 -14.12 -33.54 26.72
N THR A 982 -12.87 -34.01 26.70
CA THR A 982 -12.51 -35.40 27.06
C THR A 982 -12.68 -35.72 28.55
N ARG A 983 -12.77 -34.69 29.40
CA ARG A 983 -12.81 -34.76 30.87
C ARG A 983 -13.78 -33.71 31.43
N ALA A 984 -13.93 -33.67 32.75
CA ALA A 984 -14.59 -32.56 33.42
C ALA A 984 -13.82 -31.23 33.17
N GLN A 985 -14.48 -30.11 33.42
CA GLN A 985 -13.85 -28.78 33.33
C GLN A 985 -12.86 -28.59 34.47
N GLU A 986 -11.57 -28.71 34.17
CA GLU A 986 -10.48 -28.40 35.10
C GLU A 986 -10.27 -26.87 35.22
N THR A 987 -9.63 -26.42 36.31
CA THR A 987 -9.25 -25.01 36.50
C THR A 987 -7.74 -24.89 36.64
N VAL A 988 -7.14 -23.96 35.90
CA VAL A 988 -5.70 -23.66 35.94
C VAL A 988 -5.48 -22.21 36.38
N GLU A 989 -4.39 -21.98 37.12
CA GLU A 989 -4.00 -20.67 37.64
C GLU A 989 -2.66 -20.23 37.04
N CYS A 990 -2.56 -18.97 36.60
CA CYS A 990 -1.33 -18.39 36.08
C CYS A 990 -0.42 -18.01 37.27
N THR A 991 0.63 -18.79 37.50
CA THR A 991 1.46 -18.73 38.72
C THR A 991 2.92 -18.43 38.40
N ARG A 992 3.59 -17.70 39.30
CA ARG A 992 5.01 -17.38 39.16
C ARG A 992 5.90 -18.54 39.60
N GLN A 993 6.82 -18.91 38.70
CA GLN A 993 7.79 -19.95 38.92
C GLN A 993 9.09 -19.38 39.53
N THR A 994 9.97 -20.25 40.03
CA THR A 994 11.24 -19.85 40.68
C THR A 994 12.26 -19.22 39.72
N ASP A 995 12.09 -19.38 38.40
CA ASP A 995 12.86 -18.71 37.35
C ASP A 995 12.33 -17.29 37.01
N GLY A 996 11.25 -16.85 37.66
CA GLY A 996 10.58 -15.57 37.43
C GLY A 996 9.53 -15.59 36.30
N THR A 997 9.43 -16.66 35.51
CA THR A 997 8.39 -16.81 34.48
C THR A 997 7.01 -17.01 35.11
N LEU A 998 5.95 -16.68 34.37
CA LEU A 998 4.60 -17.14 34.71
C LEU A 998 4.26 -18.38 33.87
N ARG A 999 3.64 -19.38 34.50
CA ARG A 999 3.16 -20.61 33.85
C ARG A 999 1.85 -21.05 34.47
N TRP A 1000 1.07 -21.83 33.71
CA TRP A 1000 -0.15 -22.43 34.21
C TRP A 1000 0.17 -23.54 35.22
N GLN A 1001 -0.50 -23.55 36.37
CA GLN A 1001 -0.49 -24.65 37.33
C GLN A 1001 -1.93 -25.11 37.64
N PRO A 1002 -2.23 -26.42 37.59
CA PRO A 1002 -1.44 -27.47 36.94
C PRO A 1002 -1.24 -27.18 35.43
N ASP A 1003 -0.26 -27.85 34.80
CA ASP A 1003 0.00 -27.63 33.37
C ASP A 1003 -1.17 -28.19 32.51
N PRO A 1004 -1.79 -27.40 31.62
CA PRO A 1004 -2.88 -27.84 30.75
C PRO A 1004 -2.59 -29.10 29.92
N SER A 1005 -1.31 -29.32 29.56
CA SER A 1005 -0.89 -30.50 28.79
C SER A 1005 -0.83 -31.78 29.63
N GLU A 1006 -0.56 -31.68 30.95
CA GLU A 1006 -0.53 -32.82 31.87
C GLU A 1006 -1.94 -33.27 32.30
N LEU A 1007 -2.92 -32.36 32.25
CA LEU A 1007 -4.31 -32.63 32.64
C LEU A 1007 -5.04 -33.64 31.72
N GLY A 1008 -4.56 -33.88 30.50
CA GLY A 1008 -5.23 -34.72 29.51
C GLY A 1008 -6.63 -34.21 29.10
N PHE A 1009 -6.87 -32.91 29.29
CA PHE A 1009 -8.05 -32.20 28.81
C PHE A 1009 -7.85 -31.81 27.34
N ASP A 1010 -8.79 -32.19 26.48
CA ASP A 1010 -8.80 -31.92 25.04
C ASP A 1010 -10.24 -31.71 24.56
N CYS A 1011 -10.43 -31.02 23.43
CA CYS A 1011 -11.75 -30.70 22.87
C CYS A 1011 -11.93 -31.38 21.52
N GLN A 1012 -12.94 -32.25 21.42
CA GLN A 1012 -13.15 -33.14 20.29
C GLN A 1012 -14.47 -32.84 19.57
N ILE A 1013 -14.47 -32.97 18.24
CA ILE A 1013 -15.68 -32.89 17.41
C ILE A 1013 -16.57 -34.09 17.74
N GLY A 1014 -17.85 -33.85 18.03
CA GLY A 1014 -18.81 -34.91 18.35
C GLY A 1014 -19.00 -35.89 17.19
N SER A 1015 -18.80 -37.18 17.46
CA SER A 1015 -19.00 -38.28 16.50
C SER A 1015 -20.40 -38.91 16.57
N GLY A 1016 -21.32 -38.32 17.33
CA GLY A 1016 -22.72 -38.71 17.38
C GLY A 1016 -23.59 -37.81 16.50
N PRO A 1017 -24.83 -38.23 16.16
CA PRO A 1017 -25.86 -37.27 15.78
C PRO A 1017 -26.04 -36.26 16.92
N GLU A 1018 -26.53 -35.06 16.62
CA GLU A 1018 -26.88 -34.08 17.67
C GLU A 1018 -27.72 -34.76 18.77
N PRO A 1019 -27.50 -34.44 20.06
CA PRO A 1019 -28.40 -34.85 21.12
C PRO A 1019 -29.73 -34.14 20.91
N ALA A 1020 -30.61 -34.78 20.11
CA ALA A 1020 -31.86 -34.22 19.62
C ALA A 1020 -32.60 -33.57 20.79
N ASN A 1021 -32.67 -32.24 20.73
CA ASN A 1021 -32.84 -31.37 21.89
C ASN A 1021 -33.96 -31.93 22.77
N GLN A 1022 -33.70 -32.29 24.04
CA GLN A 1022 -34.68 -33.08 24.82
C GLN A 1022 -36.00 -32.32 25.00
N ALA A 1023 -35.96 -30.99 24.94
CA ALA A 1023 -37.14 -30.13 24.81
C ALA A 1023 -37.93 -30.37 23.51
N ASN A 1024 -37.28 -30.52 22.35
CA ASN A 1024 -37.91 -30.81 21.07
C ASN A 1024 -38.46 -32.24 21.01
N VAL A 1025 -37.74 -33.25 21.54
CA VAL A 1025 -38.27 -34.61 21.64
C VAL A 1025 -39.47 -34.65 22.59
N GLY A 1026 -39.39 -33.96 23.74
CA GLY A 1026 -40.49 -33.78 24.67
C GLY A 1026 -41.68 -33.04 24.07
N LEU A 1027 -41.45 -32.03 23.22
CA LEU A 1027 -42.50 -31.29 22.50
C LEU A 1027 -43.16 -32.17 21.42
N ILE A 1028 -42.37 -32.89 20.62
CA ILE A 1028 -42.88 -33.79 19.58
C ILE A 1028 -43.69 -34.92 20.21
N VAL A 1029 -43.18 -35.58 21.26
CA VAL A 1029 -43.93 -36.60 22.00
C VAL A 1029 -45.17 -36.00 22.67
N GLY A 1030 -45.03 -34.81 23.27
CA GLY A 1030 -46.11 -34.07 23.93
C GLY A 1030 -47.21 -33.56 22.99
N ILE A 1031 -46.96 -33.46 21.69
CA ILE A 1031 -47.96 -33.12 20.66
C ILE A 1031 -48.50 -34.39 19.98
N THR A 1032 -47.62 -35.33 19.60
CA THR A 1032 -48.00 -36.53 18.84
C THR A 1032 -48.76 -37.55 19.68
N VAL A 1033 -48.44 -37.74 20.96
CA VAL A 1033 -49.15 -38.69 21.83
C VAL A 1033 -50.59 -38.25 22.12
N PRO A 1034 -50.88 -36.98 22.48
CA PRO A 1034 -52.26 -36.50 22.58
C PRO A 1034 -53.02 -36.51 21.24
N LEU A 1035 -52.38 -36.16 20.12
CA LEU A 1035 -53.03 -36.25 18.81
C LEU A 1035 -53.37 -37.70 18.43
N ALA A 1036 -52.46 -38.65 18.66
CA ALA A 1036 -52.72 -40.07 18.43
C ALA A 1036 -53.83 -40.61 19.35
N LEU A 1037 -53.85 -40.22 20.62
CA LEU A 1037 -54.93 -40.55 21.56
C LEU A 1037 -56.28 -39.96 21.11
N LEU A 1038 -56.32 -38.71 20.67
CA LEU A 1038 -57.54 -38.08 20.13
C LEU A 1038 -58.01 -38.76 18.85
N LEU A 1039 -57.10 -39.22 17.98
CA LEU A 1039 -57.43 -39.98 16.77
C LEU A 1039 -57.99 -41.38 17.13
N ILE A 1040 -57.38 -42.07 18.09
CA ILE A 1040 -57.85 -43.37 18.60
C ILE A 1040 -59.22 -43.23 19.27
N ILE A 1041 -59.41 -42.22 20.13
CA ILE A 1041 -60.70 -41.91 20.76
C ILE A 1041 -61.75 -41.56 19.69
N GLY A 1042 -61.39 -40.76 18.68
CA GLY A 1042 -62.24 -40.44 17.54
C GLY A 1042 -62.68 -41.69 16.76
N VAL A 1043 -61.75 -42.60 16.47
CA VAL A 1043 -62.04 -43.89 15.83
C VAL A 1043 -62.92 -44.78 16.72
N ILE A 1044 -62.67 -44.85 18.02
CA ILE A 1044 -63.51 -45.59 18.98
C ILE A 1044 -64.93 -45.00 19.04
N VAL A 1045 -65.08 -43.67 19.07
CA VAL A 1045 -66.38 -42.99 19.03
C VAL A 1045 -67.10 -43.23 17.71
N ILE A 1046 -66.40 -43.19 16.57
CA ILE A 1046 -66.97 -43.52 15.26
C ILE A 1046 -67.43 -44.98 15.22
N ILE A 1047 -66.64 -45.93 15.71
CA ILE A 1047 -67.01 -47.34 15.84
C ILE A 1047 -68.26 -47.48 16.74
N PHE A 1048 -68.30 -46.81 17.89
CA PHE A 1048 -69.43 -46.87 18.81
C PHE A 1048 -70.72 -46.26 18.21
N LEU A 1049 -70.59 -45.18 17.43
CA LEU A 1049 -71.71 -44.57 16.69
C LEU A 1049 -72.21 -45.45 15.53
N VAL A 1050 -71.30 -46.12 14.81
CA VAL A 1050 -71.64 -47.09 13.75
C VAL A 1050 -72.30 -48.33 14.35
N MET A 1051 -71.83 -48.83 15.50
CA MET A 1051 -72.46 -49.94 16.22
C MET A 1051 -73.83 -49.55 16.79
N ARG A 1052 -73.99 -48.34 17.34
CA ARG A 1052 -75.31 -47.82 17.76
C ARG A 1052 -76.31 -47.62 16.61
N ARG A 1053 -75.84 -47.43 15.37
CA ARG A 1053 -76.70 -47.30 14.17
C ARG A 1053 -77.04 -48.63 13.50
N LYS A 1054 -76.78 -49.79 14.13
CA LYS A 1054 -77.06 -51.12 13.57
C LYS A 1054 -78.14 -51.92 14.32
N SER A 1055 -79.03 -51.24 15.03
CA SER A 1055 -80.29 -51.78 15.57
C SER A 1055 -81.45 -50.86 15.18
N THR A 1056 -82.50 -51.45 14.59
CA THR A 1056 -83.67 -50.82 13.92
C THR A 1056 -83.34 -49.82 12.79
N GLY A 1057 -84.15 -49.65 11.74
CA GLY A 1057 -85.36 -50.35 11.31
C GLY A 1057 -85.78 -49.88 9.90
N GLN A 1058 -86.57 -50.68 9.18
CA GLN A 1058 -87.19 -50.32 7.88
C GLN A 1058 -88.22 -49.17 8.09
N THR A 1059 -88.72 -48.37 7.13
CA THR A 1059 -89.18 -48.63 5.74
C THR A 1059 -89.34 -47.31 4.93
N GLY A 1060 -89.23 -47.38 3.58
CA GLY A 1060 -89.86 -46.45 2.60
C GLY A 1060 -89.39 -44.97 2.53
N GLY A 1061 -89.55 -44.23 1.43
CA GLY A 1061 -89.89 -44.63 0.04
C GLY A 1061 -90.58 -43.52 -0.78
N GLY A 1062 -89.91 -42.91 -1.78
CA GLY A 1062 -90.58 -41.99 -2.73
C GLY A 1062 -89.68 -41.14 -3.65
N LYS A 1063 -89.92 -41.26 -4.98
CA LYS A 1063 -89.87 -40.29 -6.11
C LYS A 1063 -89.09 -38.95 -5.92
N GLY A 1064 -88.28 -38.46 -6.87
CA GLY A 1064 -88.02 -38.90 -8.26
C GLY A 1064 -86.97 -38.06 -9.03
N LYS A 1065 -86.80 -38.36 -10.33
CA LYS A 1065 -85.84 -37.83 -11.34
C LYS A 1065 -86.16 -36.37 -11.81
N PRO A 1066 -85.33 -35.65 -12.63
CA PRO A 1066 -84.30 -36.13 -13.59
C PRO A 1066 -82.98 -35.33 -13.80
N ASN A 1067 -82.02 -35.98 -14.51
CA ASN A 1067 -81.06 -35.54 -15.57
C ASN A 1067 -80.40 -34.13 -15.53
N SER A 1068 -79.20 -33.86 -16.09
CA SER A 1068 -78.25 -34.53 -17.02
C SER A 1068 -76.87 -33.84 -16.88
N SER A 1069 -75.72 -34.20 -17.48
CA SER A 1069 -75.11 -35.36 -18.17
C SER A 1069 -73.60 -34.99 -18.37
N ARG A 1070 -72.64 -35.75 -18.93
CA ARG A 1070 -72.58 -36.90 -19.85
C ARG A 1070 -71.53 -37.95 -19.41
N GLN A 1071 -71.26 -38.89 -20.31
CA GLN A 1071 -70.29 -40.00 -20.34
C GLN A 1071 -69.08 -39.68 -21.25
N PRO A 1072 -68.04 -40.54 -21.45
CA PRO A 1072 -67.95 -42.01 -21.22
C PRO A 1072 -66.71 -42.44 -20.38
N GLN A 1073 -66.16 -43.68 -20.33
CA GLN A 1073 -66.41 -44.95 -21.05
C GLN A 1073 -66.24 -46.22 -20.14
N SER A 1074 -65.14 -46.97 -20.29
CA SER A 1074 -64.87 -48.36 -19.80
C SER A 1074 -63.34 -48.65 -19.94
N VAL A 1075 -62.70 -49.74 -19.48
CA VAL A 1075 -63.01 -51.17 -19.16
C VAL A 1075 -62.12 -51.52 -17.93
N GLY A 1076 -62.40 -52.39 -16.93
CA GLY A 1076 -62.93 -53.77 -16.91
C GLY A 1076 -61.78 -54.81 -17.07
N ALA A 1077 -61.71 -55.95 -16.38
CA ALA A 1077 -62.48 -56.48 -15.25
C ALA A 1077 -61.74 -57.69 -14.60
N SER A 1078 -62.28 -58.23 -13.49
CA SER A 1078 -61.98 -59.57 -12.90
C SER A 1078 -60.63 -59.79 -12.19
N ARG A 1079 -60.48 -60.77 -11.27
CA ARG A 1079 -61.34 -61.29 -10.16
C ARG A 1079 -60.55 -62.39 -9.39
N THR A 1080 -60.57 -62.36 -8.04
CA THR A 1080 -60.82 -63.47 -7.06
C THR A 1080 -60.26 -64.91 -7.33
N THR A 1081 -59.79 -65.74 -6.37
CA THR A 1081 -59.90 -65.79 -4.88
C THR A 1081 -59.18 -67.04 -4.29
N ILE A 1082 -58.92 -67.09 -2.95
CA ILE A 1082 -58.99 -68.29 -2.05
C ILE A 1082 -57.90 -69.40 -2.24
N VAL A 1083 -57.31 -70.10 -1.23
CA VAL A 1083 -57.25 -70.05 0.27
C VAL A 1083 -56.05 -70.94 0.78
N SER A 1084 -55.90 -71.11 2.11
CA SER A 1084 -54.95 -71.98 2.87
C SER A 1084 -54.99 -73.49 2.52
N GLU A 1085 -54.22 -74.45 3.08
CA GLU A 1085 -53.35 -74.66 4.29
C GLU A 1085 -52.07 -75.48 3.87
N GLY A 1086 -51.05 -75.84 4.68
CA GLY A 1086 -50.71 -75.53 6.09
C GLY A 1086 -49.94 -76.68 6.82
N SER A 1087 -48.79 -76.39 7.46
CA SER A 1087 -47.99 -77.28 8.38
C SER A 1087 -47.34 -78.55 7.77
N THR A 1088 -46.37 -79.29 8.36
CA THR A 1088 -45.52 -79.26 9.60
C THR A 1088 -44.05 -79.54 9.20
N GLY A 1089 -42.97 -79.48 10.02
CA GLY A 1089 -42.63 -79.19 11.43
C GLY A 1089 -41.13 -79.53 11.66
N GLY A 1090 -40.44 -79.27 12.78
CA GLY A 1090 -40.75 -78.56 14.03
C GLY A 1090 -39.64 -78.77 15.11
N GLY A 1091 -39.74 -78.08 16.27
CA GLY A 1091 -38.99 -78.36 17.51
C GLY A 1091 -37.72 -77.53 17.79
N ILE A 1092 -37.30 -77.27 19.04
CA ILE A 1092 -37.89 -77.53 20.39
C ILE A 1092 -37.53 -76.37 21.35
N ASP A 1093 -38.44 -75.96 22.24
CA ASP A 1093 -38.26 -74.88 23.23
C ASP A 1093 -37.81 -75.36 24.63
N ASN A 1094 -37.08 -74.53 25.41
CA ASN A 1094 -37.61 -73.74 26.56
C ASN A 1094 -36.59 -73.34 27.66
N GLN A 1095 -36.65 -72.05 28.05
CA GLN A 1095 -36.54 -71.45 29.42
C GLN A 1095 -35.32 -71.66 30.35
N GLY A 1096 -34.96 -70.56 31.04
CA GLY A 1096 -34.19 -70.55 32.30
C GLY A 1096 -33.45 -69.24 32.59
N GLN A 1097 -33.78 -68.53 33.67
CA GLN A 1097 -33.10 -67.27 34.09
C GLN A 1097 -32.15 -67.50 35.30
N SER A 1098 -31.05 -66.77 35.37
CA SER A 1098 -30.38 -66.40 36.65
C SER A 1098 -29.55 -65.11 36.49
N ASN A 1099 -29.05 -64.52 37.59
CA ASN A 1099 -28.49 -63.15 37.59
C ASN A 1099 -27.41 -62.95 38.68
N ARG A 1100 -26.47 -62.01 38.44
CA ARG A 1100 -25.37 -61.46 39.29
C ARG A 1100 -24.06 -62.26 39.50
N ARG A 1101 -22.94 -61.54 39.24
CA ARG A 1101 -21.59 -61.38 39.90
C ARG A 1101 -21.13 -62.43 40.96
N VAL A 1102 -19.84 -62.72 41.17
CA VAL A 1102 -18.66 -61.83 41.43
C VAL A 1102 -17.29 -62.52 41.12
N ASP A 1103 -16.28 -61.74 40.69
CA ASP A 1103 -14.80 -61.91 40.65
C ASP A 1103 -14.06 -63.15 40.07
N GLY A 1104 -12.88 -62.90 39.49
CA GLY A 1104 -11.87 -63.89 39.03
C GLY A 1104 -10.85 -63.28 38.03
N SER A 1105 -9.57 -63.70 38.04
CA SER A 1105 -8.48 -62.97 37.36
C SER A 1105 -7.46 -63.81 36.55
N THR A 1106 -6.81 -63.13 35.58
CA THR A 1106 -5.47 -63.42 34.96
C THR A 1106 -5.18 -64.75 34.21
N GLY A 1107 -4.79 -64.63 32.92
CA GLY A 1107 -3.36 -64.81 32.56
C GLY A 1107 -2.92 -65.80 31.46
N ARG A 1108 -2.36 -65.25 30.35
CA ARG A 1108 -1.27 -65.79 29.49
C ARG A 1108 -1.60 -67.05 28.62
N GLN A 1109 -0.82 -67.46 27.60
CA GLN A 1109 0.47 -66.98 27.02
C GLN A 1109 0.61 -67.32 25.51
N TYR A 1110 1.68 -66.79 24.89
CA TYR A 1110 2.15 -66.97 23.49
C TYR A 1110 1.32 -66.23 22.41
N GLU A 1111 1.93 -65.68 21.34
CA GLU A 1111 3.32 -65.80 20.89
C GLU A 1111 3.96 -64.44 20.55
N THR A 1112 5.22 -64.22 20.93
CA THR A 1112 5.91 -62.92 20.79
C THR A 1112 7.40 -63.14 20.56
N ARG A 1113 7.82 -63.41 19.32
CA ARG A 1113 9.24 -63.66 18.96
C ARG A 1113 9.73 -63.02 17.66
N GLN A 1114 8.89 -62.86 16.63
CA GLN A 1114 9.38 -62.40 15.32
C GLN A 1114 9.68 -60.88 15.25
N GLN A 1115 8.94 -60.03 15.97
CA GLN A 1115 9.20 -58.57 15.97
C GLN A 1115 10.56 -58.19 16.60
N GLN A 1116 11.13 -59.02 17.49
CA GLN A 1116 12.43 -58.72 18.11
C GLN A 1116 13.63 -59.00 17.19
N GLN A 1117 13.49 -59.84 16.16
CA GLN A 1117 14.60 -60.14 15.24
C GLN A 1117 14.84 -59.01 14.21
N GLN A 1118 13.79 -58.29 13.79
CA GLN A 1118 13.95 -57.16 12.86
C GLN A 1118 14.60 -55.93 13.52
N GLN A 1119 14.30 -55.65 14.80
CA GLN A 1119 14.97 -54.57 15.54
C GLN A 1119 16.47 -54.84 15.76
N GLN A 1120 16.87 -56.11 15.96
CA GLN A 1120 18.30 -56.46 16.11
C GLN A 1120 19.11 -56.24 14.82
N GLN A 1121 18.51 -56.42 13.63
CA GLN A 1121 19.20 -56.15 12.37
C GLN A 1121 19.42 -54.65 12.12
N GLN A 1122 18.49 -53.78 12.54
CA GLN A 1122 18.68 -52.33 12.45
C GLN A 1122 19.79 -51.83 13.40
N GLN A 1123 19.94 -52.44 14.59
CA GLN A 1123 21.02 -52.09 15.52
C GLN A 1123 22.41 -52.54 15.05
N GLN A 1124 22.53 -53.71 14.38
CA GLN A 1124 23.81 -54.18 13.86
C GLN A 1124 24.41 -53.29 12.76
N GLN A 1125 23.57 -52.59 11.97
CA GLN A 1125 24.06 -51.63 10.98
C GLN A 1125 24.54 -50.30 11.60
N GLN A 1126 24.02 -49.90 12.77
CA GLN A 1126 24.52 -48.73 13.49
C GLN A 1126 25.85 -48.99 14.21
N GLN A 1127 26.07 -50.21 14.73
CA GLN A 1127 27.34 -50.55 15.40
C GLN A 1127 28.56 -50.46 14.44
N GLN A 1128 28.37 -50.81 13.16
CA GLN A 1128 29.44 -50.74 12.15
C GLN A 1128 29.88 -49.31 11.77
N GLN A 1129 29.25 -48.26 12.31
CA GLN A 1129 29.65 -46.86 12.08
C GLN A 1129 30.45 -46.23 13.24
N MET A 1130 30.73 -46.94 14.34
CA MET A 1130 31.43 -46.34 15.50
C MET A 1130 32.73 -47.03 15.97
N ASP A 1131 32.96 -48.32 15.65
CA ASP A 1131 34.11 -49.08 16.19
C ASP A 1131 35.34 -49.17 15.26
N GLN A 1132 35.69 -48.06 14.59
CA GLN A 1132 37.04 -47.83 14.03
C GLN A 1132 37.52 -46.40 14.36
N ALA A 1133 37.89 -46.20 15.62
CA ALA A 1133 38.43 -44.96 16.16
C ALA A 1133 39.97 -44.97 16.23
N ASP A 1134 40.61 -43.79 16.31
CA ASP A 1134 41.36 -43.36 17.51
C ASP A 1134 41.99 -41.96 17.35
N ASP A 1135 42.09 -41.20 18.45
CA ASP A 1135 42.86 -39.94 18.61
C ASP A 1135 44.18 -40.22 19.33
N PRO A 1136 45.32 -39.70 18.83
CA PRO A 1136 46.13 -38.88 19.73
C PRO A 1136 46.86 -37.68 19.08
N ARG A 1137 46.40 -36.47 19.44
CA ARG A 1137 47.18 -35.28 19.90
C ARG A 1137 48.64 -35.04 19.40
N ARG A 1138 48.87 -33.75 19.10
CA ARG A 1138 50.13 -32.94 19.23
C ARG A 1138 51.23 -33.00 18.12
N SER A 1139 51.42 -31.81 17.53
CA SER A 1139 52.69 -31.03 17.53
C SER A 1139 53.84 -31.38 16.57
N TYR A 1140 54.54 -30.31 16.16
CA TYR A 1140 55.70 -30.20 15.25
C TYR A 1140 55.38 -30.46 13.75
N ASP A 1141 55.74 -29.66 12.73
CA ASP A 1141 56.69 -28.53 12.51
C ASP A 1141 57.96 -28.93 11.70
N SER A 1142 58.53 -27.93 10.99
CA SER A 1142 59.79 -27.87 10.22
C SER A 1142 59.92 -28.53 8.83
N ASP A 1143 60.40 -27.68 7.89
CA ASP A 1143 61.33 -27.89 6.76
C ASP A 1143 61.08 -28.99 5.69
N GLN A 1144 61.08 -28.68 4.39
CA GLN A 1144 62.09 -27.87 3.67
C GLN A 1144 61.47 -26.67 2.91
N MET A 1145 61.97 -25.44 3.03
CA MET A 1145 63.26 -24.87 2.57
C MET A 1145 63.41 -24.75 1.03
N VAL A 1146 63.97 -23.69 0.42
CA VAL A 1146 64.36 -22.27 0.77
C VAL A 1146 64.99 -21.67 -0.53
N PRO A 1147 65.46 -20.40 -0.69
CA PRO A 1147 65.20 -19.08 -0.06
C PRO A 1147 64.75 -18.02 -1.15
N MET A 1148 64.77 -16.68 -1.03
CA MET A 1148 65.17 -15.69 0.00
C MET A 1148 64.12 -14.57 0.12
N GLU A 1149 63.83 -14.18 1.36
CA GLU A 1149 63.67 -12.77 1.77
C GLU A 1149 64.97 -12.39 2.55
N PRO A 1150 65.31 -11.12 2.92
CA PRO A 1150 64.47 -10.34 3.87
C PRO A 1150 64.54 -8.79 3.87
N ALA A 1151 63.51 -8.18 4.48
CA ALA A 1151 63.55 -7.06 5.44
C ALA A 1151 64.10 -5.64 5.11
N GLY A 1152 63.46 -4.64 5.76
CA GLY A 1152 63.78 -3.20 5.77
C GLY A 1152 62.52 -2.37 5.42
N SER A 1153 61.73 -1.78 6.33
CA SER A 1153 61.97 -1.06 7.61
C SER A 1153 62.56 0.36 7.45
N PHE A 1154 62.02 1.30 8.25
CA PHE A 1154 62.37 2.74 8.39
C PHE A 1154 61.91 3.79 7.34
N ASN A 1155 60.94 4.59 7.79
CA ASN A 1155 60.84 6.07 7.71
C ASN A 1155 62.20 6.83 7.70
N PRO A 1156 62.25 8.14 7.36
CA PRO A 1156 61.44 8.91 6.39
C PRO A 1156 62.30 9.96 5.58
N GLU A 1157 61.60 10.89 4.90
CA GLU A 1157 61.97 12.32 4.76
C GLU A 1157 62.96 12.85 3.67
N TYR A 1158 62.68 14.12 3.31
CA TYR A 1158 63.50 15.18 2.68
C TYR A 1158 63.91 15.24 1.18
N ALA A 1159 63.74 16.47 0.67
CA ALA A 1159 64.39 17.16 -0.46
C ALA A 1159 64.12 16.70 -1.92
N SER A 1160 64.04 17.56 -2.95
CA SER A 1160 63.41 18.89 -3.21
C SER A 1160 64.03 19.50 -4.51
N ILE A 1161 63.46 20.62 -4.99
CA ILE A 1161 64.02 21.55 -6.03
C ILE A 1161 63.86 21.12 -7.52
N GLY A 1162 63.48 22.10 -8.37
CA GLY A 1162 63.47 22.00 -9.85
C GLY A 1162 62.08 21.94 -10.50
N ASN A 1163 61.21 22.97 -10.49
CA ASN A 1163 61.33 24.41 -10.83
C ASN A 1163 61.30 24.73 -12.35
N GLN A 1164 60.49 25.75 -12.69
CA GLN A 1164 60.33 26.47 -13.98
C GLN A 1164 59.40 25.93 -15.09
N LYS A 1165 58.25 26.63 -15.21
CA LYS A 1165 57.73 27.34 -16.41
C LYS A 1165 57.75 26.65 -17.79
N GLY A 1166 56.55 26.50 -18.39
CA GLY A 1166 56.39 26.27 -19.83
C GLY A 1166 54.98 26.59 -20.35
N GLN A 1167 54.90 27.51 -21.32
CA GLN A 1167 53.75 27.79 -22.19
C GLN A 1167 53.24 26.54 -22.93
N SER A 1168 52.05 26.42 -23.54
CA SER A 1168 50.71 27.07 -23.50
C SER A 1168 49.98 26.71 -24.80
N ARG A 1169 48.64 26.55 -24.76
CA ARG A 1169 47.70 26.59 -25.91
C ARG A 1169 47.67 25.41 -26.93
N SER A 1170 46.51 25.34 -27.60
CA SER A 1170 46.14 24.59 -28.82
C SER A 1170 46.19 23.06 -28.77
N GLU A 1171 45.28 22.32 -29.42
CA GLU A 1171 43.86 22.53 -29.80
C GLU A 1171 43.33 21.21 -30.40
N VAL A 1172 42.01 21.00 -30.44
CA VAL A 1172 41.28 20.02 -31.29
C VAL A 1172 41.78 18.56 -31.28
N VAL A 1173 41.03 17.66 -30.63
CA VAL A 1173 39.95 16.87 -31.28
C VAL A 1173 38.76 16.81 -30.31
#